data_AF-A0A7L3TTY4-F1
#
_entry.id   AF-A0A7L3TTY4-F1
#
_cell.length_a   1.000
_cell.length_b   1.000
_cell.length_c   1.000
_cell.angle_alpha   90.00
_cell.angle_beta   90.00
_cell.angle_gamma   90.00
#
_symmetry.space_group_name_H-M   'P 1'
#
loop_
_entity.id
_entity.type
_entity.pdbx_description
1 polymer ?
#
loop_
_entity_poly.entity_id
_entity_poly.type
_entity_poly.pdbx_seq_one_letter_code
_entity_poly.pdbx_strand_id
1 'polypeptide(L)'
;MLGEKKQLIAKRDLYTDPTFPASDTSIFFDYCTPLAQFRGEISWLRPKDICSTPRLFSNNLQDVQVKQGILGDCWFLCACVALQKSKYLLNKVIPPGQPSWTDESYQGCFTCRVWQFGHWVEVTIDDRLPCLGGKLCFSQCQTEDLFWLPLLEKAYAKVHGSYEQLWAGQVADALVDLTGGIAERWTLKGPGRNMEKEKTGMVLEKAVFRKLMNLKEQCVISCSVLNSRQGASELGEFHAFIVIDMLSLSEVSGKEIFLLRIRNPWGRRCWRGPWCEGGQGWSQLDPVVASELLSQIQEGEFWVDEEEFFREFDEITMGFPVNEEGQLQSLYTEKVLYHSQNLFGSWVRGQSAGGCRNNSSFPTNPKFWLRVCEKSEVCIALLQKHRKYSADWAGRIQNLTHLAEENLSLTEGTQGKNYQAVGLHVWKVEKKRFNLPKTLSAPPVVGTVCHSYDREVHICCDLSPGFYLVVPSTFLKDAVGNFLLRVFSTGRISLSELKPPPTDAALCEELPAGEWETVQLHGCWKNGQSAGGSRNFPSFHLNPCFPLSIPAGPGKSSVKVTLRQHCQDSKCRPIGFHIFQVPNSSWKPHTSSFLHLEPLVSCVPHCYSQEVSQLCRLPAGSYVIIPSTYLPNTEGNFTVVIATKIDR
;
A
#
# COMPACT_ATOMS: atom_id res chain seq x y z
N MET A 1 46.76 60.63 -19.71
CA MET A 1 46.40 59.22 -19.95
C MET A 1 45.59 58.72 -18.75
N LEU A 2 44.27 58.89 -18.79
CA LEU A 2 43.36 58.22 -17.85
C LEU A 2 42.95 56.90 -18.50
N GLY A 3 43.37 55.78 -17.91
CA GLY A 3 43.01 54.44 -18.37
C GLY A 3 41.62 54.06 -17.89
N GLU A 4 40.73 53.79 -18.84
CA GLU A 4 39.42 53.18 -18.64
C GLU A 4 39.57 51.79 -18.00
N LYS A 5 39.06 51.61 -16.78
CA LYS A 5 38.73 50.27 -16.26
C LYS A 5 37.31 49.92 -16.71
N LYS A 6 37.19 49.24 -17.85
CA LYS A 6 35.99 48.48 -18.19
C LYS A 6 35.76 47.42 -17.13
N GLN A 7 34.80 47.64 -16.24
CA GLN A 7 34.22 46.60 -15.41
C GLN A 7 33.44 45.65 -16.33
N LEU A 8 34.05 44.53 -16.68
CA LEU A 8 33.35 43.37 -17.24
C LEU A 8 32.43 42.83 -16.15
N ILE A 9 31.14 43.17 -16.23
CA ILE A 9 30.09 42.47 -15.48
C ILE A 9 30.04 41.06 -16.07
N ALA A 10 30.63 40.08 -15.39
CA ALA A 10 30.40 38.69 -15.71
C ALA A 10 28.89 38.44 -15.63
N LYS A 11 28.25 38.08 -16.74
CA LYS A 11 26.90 37.50 -16.70
C LYS A 11 26.97 36.30 -15.77
N ARG A 12 26.32 36.39 -14.60
CA ARG A 12 26.10 35.20 -13.77
C ARG A 12 25.17 34.29 -14.56
N ASP A 13 25.71 33.15 -15.00
CA ASP A 13 24.89 32.13 -15.63
C ASP A 13 23.90 31.59 -14.60
N LEU A 14 22.60 31.61 -14.96
CA LEU A 14 21.55 31.07 -14.11
C LEU A 14 21.67 29.54 -14.05
N TYR A 15 21.27 28.96 -12.93
CA TYR A 15 21.30 27.52 -12.71
C TYR A 15 20.56 26.77 -13.83
N THR A 16 21.17 25.68 -14.26
CA THR A 16 20.61 24.73 -15.20
C THR A 16 20.70 23.36 -14.56
N ASP A 17 19.58 22.66 -14.49
CA ASP A 17 19.50 21.36 -13.85
C ASP A 17 20.04 20.26 -14.77
N PRO A 18 21.21 19.64 -14.46
CA PRO A 18 21.76 18.60 -15.30
C PRO A 18 21.01 17.27 -15.16
N THR A 19 20.24 17.09 -14.08
CA THR A 19 19.51 15.85 -13.79
C THR A 19 18.08 15.87 -14.30
N PHE A 20 17.57 17.03 -14.68
CA PHE A 20 16.25 17.21 -15.28
C PHE A 20 16.33 18.31 -16.35
N PRO A 21 16.99 18.02 -17.48
CA PRO A 21 17.32 19.02 -18.47
C PRO A 21 16.07 19.56 -19.19
N ALA A 22 16.09 20.85 -19.51
CA ALA A 22 15.06 21.51 -20.32
C ALA A 22 15.06 21.00 -21.77
N SER A 23 14.53 19.79 -21.98
CA SER A 23 14.52 19.04 -23.23
C SER A 23 13.39 17.99 -23.23
N ASP A 24 13.16 17.36 -24.38
CA ASP A 24 12.15 16.32 -24.57
C ASP A 24 12.26 15.17 -23.55
N THR A 25 13.46 14.82 -23.07
CA THR A 25 13.64 13.70 -22.11
C THR A 25 13.06 13.96 -20.73
N SER A 26 12.83 15.23 -20.37
CA SER A 26 12.15 15.60 -19.12
C SER A 26 10.64 15.69 -19.29
N ILE A 27 10.15 15.74 -20.52
CA ILE A 27 8.72 15.78 -20.84
C ILE A 27 8.21 14.36 -21.11
N PHE A 28 8.87 13.64 -22.01
CA PHE A 28 8.44 12.35 -22.54
C PHE A 28 9.29 11.21 -21.97
N PHE A 29 8.66 10.06 -21.75
CA PHE A 29 9.29 8.82 -21.33
C PHE A 29 9.15 7.74 -22.40
N ASP A 30 7.93 7.34 -22.74
CA ASP A 30 7.62 6.28 -23.70
C ASP A 30 6.62 6.70 -24.78
N TYR A 31 6.18 7.96 -24.78
CA TYR A 31 5.28 8.54 -25.78
C TYR A 31 3.92 7.82 -25.87
N CYS A 32 3.52 7.11 -24.81
CA CYS A 32 2.25 6.39 -24.76
C CYS A 32 1.06 7.27 -24.38
N THR A 33 1.30 8.54 -24.07
CA THR A 33 0.24 9.50 -23.72
C THR A 33 -0.07 10.47 -24.87
N PRO A 34 -1.25 11.13 -24.85
CA PRO A 34 -1.57 12.20 -25.78
C PRO A 34 -0.57 13.36 -25.82
N LEU A 35 0.34 13.49 -24.84
CA LEU A 35 1.39 14.52 -24.88
C LEU A 35 2.30 14.39 -26.10
N ALA A 36 2.50 13.16 -26.60
CA ALA A 36 3.39 12.87 -27.72
C ALA A 36 3.08 13.70 -28.98
N GLN A 37 1.84 14.18 -29.14
CA GLN A 37 1.42 15.01 -30.26
C GLN A 37 2.06 16.41 -30.27
N PHE A 38 2.58 16.89 -29.14
CA PHE A 38 3.19 18.23 -29.00
C PHE A 38 4.72 18.20 -29.09
N ARG A 39 5.29 17.09 -29.56
CA ARG A 39 6.75 16.91 -29.64
C ARG A 39 7.37 17.96 -30.57
N GLY A 40 8.43 18.61 -30.08
CA GLY A 40 9.11 19.68 -30.82
C GLY A 40 8.39 21.03 -30.83
N GLU A 41 7.16 21.10 -30.31
CA GLU A 41 6.41 22.36 -30.16
C GLU A 41 6.63 23.02 -28.80
N ILE A 42 7.04 22.23 -27.79
CA ILE A 42 7.24 22.71 -26.43
C ILE A 42 8.62 23.38 -26.29
N SER A 43 8.58 24.63 -25.88
CA SER A 43 9.75 25.44 -25.52
C SER A 43 9.92 25.49 -23.99
N TRP A 44 11.11 25.81 -23.52
CA TRP A 44 11.39 25.95 -22.09
C TRP A 44 11.75 27.40 -21.77
N LEU A 45 10.90 28.08 -21.01
CA LEU A 45 11.03 29.50 -20.69
C LEU A 45 11.14 29.70 -19.18
N ARG A 46 11.87 30.73 -18.72
CA ARG A 46 11.86 31.09 -17.30
C ARG A 46 10.66 32.00 -17.02
N PRO A 47 10.17 32.12 -15.78
CA PRO A 47 9.04 32.99 -15.42
C PRO A 47 9.22 34.45 -15.87
N LYS A 48 10.45 34.97 -15.87
CA LYS A 48 10.76 36.33 -16.41
C LYS A 48 10.53 36.48 -17.91
N ASP A 49 10.57 35.38 -18.65
CA ASP A 49 10.33 35.35 -20.10
C ASP A 49 8.84 35.12 -20.42
N ILE A 50 8.05 34.66 -19.44
CA ILE A 50 6.62 34.33 -19.56
C ILE A 50 5.75 35.51 -19.09
N CYS A 51 6.11 36.14 -17.98
CA CYS A 51 5.36 37.21 -17.33
C CYS A 51 6.26 38.36 -16.89
N SER A 52 5.75 39.59 -16.88
CA SER A 52 6.50 40.79 -16.51
C SER A 52 6.86 40.87 -15.02
N THR A 53 6.02 40.33 -14.13
CA THR A 53 6.16 40.46 -12.68
C THR A 53 5.95 39.12 -11.98
N PRO A 54 6.81 38.11 -12.24
CA PRO A 54 6.64 36.78 -11.68
C PRO A 54 6.83 36.79 -10.16
N ARG A 55 5.94 36.11 -9.45
CA ARG A 55 5.91 35.94 -8.00
C ARG A 55 5.77 34.46 -7.66
N LEU A 56 6.33 34.08 -6.51
CA LEU A 56 6.27 32.67 -6.09
C LEU A 56 4.91 32.40 -5.45
N PHE A 57 4.53 33.24 -4.50
CA PHE A 57 3.27 33.17 -3.76
C PHE A 57 2.51 34.49 -3.80
N SER A 58 1.18 34.43 -3.67
CA SER A 58 0.36 35.60 -3.37
C SER A 58 0.15 35.74 -1.87
N ASN A 59 -0.16 36.95 -1.42
CA ASN A 59 -0.63 37.23 -0.06
C ASN A 59 -2.12 36.88 0.12
N ASN A 60 -2.85 36.66 -0.98
CA ASN A 60 -4.27 36.34 -0.96
C ASN A 60 -4.50 34.87 -1.34
N LEU A 61 -5.20 34.12 -0.47
CA LEU A 61 -5.49 32.70 -0.65
C LEU A 61 -6.39 32.40 -1.86
N GLN A 62 -7.22 33.35 -2.28
CA GLN A 62 -8.10 33.20 -3.45
C GLN A 62 -7.32 33.15 -4.77
N ASP A 63 -6.12 33.73 -4.83
CA ASP A 63 -5.28 33.78 -6.03
C ASP A 63 -4.54 32.44 -6.28
N VAL A 64 -4.50 31.58 -5.25
CA VAL A 64 -3.64 30.38 -5.20
C VAL A 64 -4.30 29.18 -5.89
N GLN A 65 -5.54 29.31 -6.36
CA GLN A 65 -6.30 28.20 -6.94
C GLN A 65 -5.56 27.47 -8.06
N VAL A 66 -5.65 26.14 -8.04
CA VAL A 66 -4.99 25.26 -9.02
C VAL A 66 -5.77 25.19 -10.32
N LYS A 67 -5.06 25.24 -11.45
CA LYS A 67 -5.61 25.06 -12.79
C LYS A 67 -4.73 24.11 -13.59
N GLN A 68 -5.37 23.10 -14.17
CA GLN A 68 -4.71 22.06 -14.94
C GLN A 68 -4.41 22.55 -16.36
N GLY A 69 -3.25 22.15 -16.88
CA GLY A 69 -2.88 22.31 -18.28
C GLY A 69 -3.27 21.11 -19.14
N ILE A 70 -2.45 20.82 -20.14
CA ILE A 70 -2.64 19.69 -21.07
C ILE A 70 -2.23 18.33 -20.47
N LEU A 71 -1.52 18.33 -19.33
CA LEU A 71 -1.05 17.12 -18.66
C LEU A 71 -2.22 16.45 -17.92
N GLY A 72 -2.31 15.11 -18.00
CA GLY A 72 -3.34 14.30 -17.34
C GLY A 72 -3.07 14.04 -15.85
N ASP A 73 -2.67 15.06 -15.08
CA ASP A 73 -2.24 14.95 -13.69
C ASP A 73 -3.20 15.57 -12.66
N CYS A 74 -4.50 15.65 -12.99
CA CYS A 74 -5.56 16.15 -12.10
C CYS A 74 -5.45 15.63 -10.65
N TRP A 75 -5.02 14.36 -10.50
CA TRP A 75 -4.80 13.71 -9.21
C TRP A 75 -3.79 14.44 -8.32
N PHE A 76 -2.70 14.95 -8.91
CA PHE A 76 -1.67 15.71 -8.21
C PHE A 76 -2.16 17.12 -7.86
N LEU A 77 -2.89 17.78 -8.77
CA LEU A 77 -3.44 19.11 -8.53
C LEU A 77 -4.48 19.08 -7.40
N CYS A 78 -5.34 18.06 -7.34
CA CYS A 78 -6.25 17.86 -6.23
C CYS A 78 -5.52 17.75 -4.89
N ALA A 79 -4.38 17.05 -4.84
CA ALA A 79 -3.59 16.93 -3.63
C ALA A 79 -2.87 18.23 -3.23
N CYS A 80 -2.50 19.09 -4.19
CA CYS A 80 -1.88 20.39 -3.92
C CYS A 80 -2.77 21.33 -3.09
N VAL A 81 -4.09 21.10 -3.07
CA VAL A 81 -5.04 21.82 -2.19
C VAL A 81 -4.67 21.64 -0.69
N ALA A 82 -3.99 20.56 -0.32
CA ALA A 82 -3.51 20.34 1.05
C ALA A 82 -2.57 21.47 1.50
N LEU A 83 -1.74 21.97 0.57
CA LEU A 83 -0.78 23.02 0.83
C LEU A 83 -1.47 24.39 0.97
N GLN A 84 -2.61 24.59 0.32
CA GLN A 84 -3.41 25.80 0.46
C GLN A 84 -4.12 25.88 1.81
N LYS A 85 -4.55 24.72 2.34
CA LYS A 85 -5.26 24.62 3.63
C LYS A 85 -4.32 24.61 4.84
N SER A 86 -3.03 24.32 4.66
CA SER A 86 -2.07 24.21 5.77
C SER A 86 -0.77 24.96 5.48
N LYS A 87 -0.52 26.02 6.25
CA LYS A 87 0.73 26.79 6.19
C LYS A 87 1.93 25.95 6.62
N TYR A 88 1.74 25.06 7.60
CA TYR A 88 2.74 24.06 7.97
C TYR A 88 3.17 23.20 6.77
N LEU A 89 2.21 22.58 6.09
CA LEU A 89 2.50 21.72 4.93
C LEU A 89 3.12 22.51 3.78
N LEU A 90 2.61 23.72 3.50
CA LEU A 90 3.17 24.61 2.49
C LEU A 90 4.65 24.89 2.76
N ASN A 91 5.01 25.32 3.97
CA ASN A 91 6.40 25.60 4.35
C ASN A 91 7.26 24.33 4.39
N LYS A 92 6.64 23.17 4.59
CA LYS A 92 7.33 21.89 4.61
C LYS A 92 7.67 21.42 3.20
N VAL A 93 6.77 21.58 2.24
CA VAL A 93 6.96 21.23 0.83
C VAL A 93 7.75 22.29 0.08
N ILE A 94 7.51 23.57 0.34
CA ILE A 94 8.21 24.70 -0.27
C ILE A 94 8.86 25.50 0.86
N PRO A 95 10.16 25.24 1.16
CA PRO A 95 10.86 25.91 2.26
C PRO A 95 10.77 27.44 2.13
N PRO A 96 10.56 28.17 3.24
CA PRO A 96 10.55 29.64 3.22
C PRO A 96 11.95 30.19 2.90
N GLY A 97 11.98 31.43 2.41
CA GLY A 97 13.24 32.13 2.08
C GLY A 97 13.78 31.87 0.68
N GLN A 98 12.98 31.31 -0.23
CA GLN A 98 13.34 31.24 -1.64
C GLN A 98 13.30 32.63 -2.29
N PRO A 99 14.25 32.95 -3.17
CA PRO A 99 14.35 34.27 -3.76
C PRO A 99 13.16 34.55 -4.69
N SER A 100 12.69 35.80 -4.68
CA SER A 100 11.88 36.34 -5.77
C SER A 100 12.75 36.54 -7.01
N TRP A 101 12.14 36.54 -8.19
CA TRP A 101 12.81 36.86 -9.45
C TRP A 101 13.40 38.28 -9.47
N THR A 102 12.91 39.20 -8.64
CA THR A 102 13.47 40.56 -8.50
C THR A 102 14.67 40.65 -7.58
N ASP A 103 14.96 39.61 -6.80
CA ASP A 103 15.98 39.64 -5.76
C ASP A 103 17.39 39.47 -6.36
N GLU A 104 18.38 40.14 -5.77
CA GLU A 104 19.79 39.99 -6.19
C GLU A 104 20.35 38.58 -5.93
N SER A 105 19.72 37.84 -5.00
CA SER A 105 20.04 36.44 -4.66
C SER A 105 19.42 35.43 -5.63
N TYR A 106 18.61 35.86 -6.58
CA TYR A 106 18.02 34.97 -7.59
C TYR A 106 19.11 34.31 -8.46
N GLN A 107 19.11 32.98 -8.45
CA GLN A 107 20.06 32.16 -9.22
C GLN A 107 19.38 31.25 -10.25
N GLY A 108 18.06 31.39 -10.45
CA GLY A 108 17.30 30.55 -11.39
C GLY A 108 17.09 29.12 -10.91
N CYS A 109 17.10 28.88 -9.60
CA CYS A 109 16.84 27.60 -8.96
C CYS A 109 15.85 27.73 -7.80
N PHE A 110 15.04 26.68 -7.61
CA PHE A 110 14.09 26.55 -6.51
C PHE A 110 14.23 25.16 -5.89
N THR A 111 13.88 25.03 -4.61
CA THR A 111 13.91 23.76 -3.88
C THR A 111 12.52 23.44 -3.38
N CYS A 112 12.06 22.22 -3.64
CA CYS A 112 10.86 21.64 -3.07
C CYS A 112 11.24 20.42 -2.22
N ARG A 113 10.32 19.96 -1.38
CA ARG A 113 10.44 18.74 -0.60
C ARG A 113 9.27 17.83 -0.91
N VAL A 114 9.57 16.61 -1.31
CA VAL A 114 8.55 15.57 -1.57
C VAL A 114 8.78 14.44 -0.58
N TRP A 115 7.73 14.00 0.10
CA TRP A 115 7.81 12.86 0.99
C TRP A 115 7.90 11.58 0.15
N GLN A 116 8.94 10.79 0.37
CA GLN A 116 9.18 9.53 -0.30
C GLN A 116 9.51 8.48 0.74
N PHE A 117 8.59 7.53 0.90
CA PHE A 117 8.81 6.28 1.63
C PHE A 117 9.47 6.45 3.01
N GLY A 118 8.95 7.36 3.82
CA GLY A 118 9.41 7.62 5.19
C GLY A 118 10.27 8.87 5.36
N HIS A 119 10.70 9.51 4.26
CA HIS A 119 11.66 10.60 4.30
C HIS A 119 11.20 11.79 3.47
N TRP A 120 11.49 13.01 3.93
CA TRP A 120 11.35 14.21 3.11
C TRP A 120 12.59 14.37 2.25
N VAL A 121 12.41 14.35 0.93
CA VAL A 121 13.48 14.44 -0.06
C VAL A 121 13.52 15.86 -0.61
N GLU A 122 14.67 16.53 -0.48
CA GLU A 122 14.90 17.83 -1.11
C GLU A 122 15.19 17.68 -2.60
N VAL A 123 14.45 18.41 -3.41
CA VAL A 123 14.47 18.41 -4.86
C VAL A 123 14.74 19.83 -5.34
N THR A 124 15.97 20.08 -5.77
CA THR A 124 16.34 21.35 -6.42
C THR A 124 16.11 21.24 -7.92
N ILE A 125 15.43 22.23 -8.49
CA ILE A 125 15.14 22.38 -9.91
C ILE A 125 15.62 23.75 -10.39
N ASP A 126 15.96 23.87 -11.67
CA ASP A 126 15.94 25.20 -12.29
C ASP A 126 14.51 25.66 -12.57
N ASP A 127 14.31 26.95 -12.82
CA ASP A 127 12.98 27.53 -13.04
C ASP A 127 12.53 27.58 -14.51
N ARG A 128 13.19 26.86 -15.43
CA ARG A 128 12.69 26.75 -16.81
C ARG A 128 11.44 25.88 -16.82
N LEU A 129 10.34 26.37 -17.37
CA LEU A 129 9.04 25.70 -17.40
C LEU A 129 8.63 25.39 -18.85
N PRO A 130 7.98 24.24 -19.10
CA PRO A 130 7.42 23.89 -20.39
C PRO A 130 6.34 24.89 -20.85
N CYS A 131 6.48 25.39 -22.07
CA CYS A 131 5.59 26.37 -22.68
C CYS A 131 5.24 26.02 -24.12
N LEU A 132 3.96 26.16 -24.46
CA LEU A 132 3.44 26.04 -25.83
C LEU A 132 3.02 27.43 -26.31
N GLY A 133 3.59 27.88 -27.43
CA GLY A 133 3.31 29.23 -27.95
C GLY A 133 3.63 30.37 -26.97
N GLY A 134 4.67 30.20 -26.14
CA GLY A 134 5.10 31.19 -25.15
C GLY A 134 4.29 31.23 -23.85
N LYS A 135 3.31 30.33 -23.67
CA LYS A 135 2.50 30.22 -22.44
C LYS A 135 2.72 28.88 -21.77
N LEU A 136 2.59 28.81 -20.44
CA LEU A 136 2.64 27.56 -19.68
C LEU A 136 1.66 26.55 -20.28
N CYS A 137 2.13 25.33 -20.54
CA CYS A 137 1.27 24.27 -21.09
C CYS A 137 0.78 23.28 -20.04
N PHE A 138 1.46 23.15 -18.89
CA PHE A 138 1.07 22.27 -17.79
C PHE A 138 0.33 23.03 -16.69
N SER A 139 0.49 22.66 -15.41
CA SER A 139 -0.21 23.34 -14.32
C SER A 139 0.07 24.85 -14.31
N GLN A 140 -0.93 25.61 -13.87
CA GLN A 140 -0.86 27.05 -13.69
C GLN A 140 -1.72 27.47 -12.50
N CYS A 141 -1.38 28.59 -11.88
CA CYS A 141 -2.27 29.23 -10.92
C CYS A 141 -3.38 30.00 -11.65
N GLN A 142 -4.50 30.26 -10.97
CA GLN A 142 -5.56 31.12 -11.50
C GLN A 142 -5.03 32.51 -11.88
N THR A 143 -4.12 33.05 -11.07
CA THR A 143 -3.38 34.28 -11.39
C THR A 143 -2.11 33.94 -12.18
N GLU A 144 -1.96 34.49 -13.38
CA GLU A 144 -0.90 34.16 -14.33
C GLU A 144 0.52 34.56 -13.89
N ASP A 145 0.65 35.39 -12.86
CA ASP A 145 1.94 35.85 -12.33
C ASP A 145 2.46 34.99 -11.16
N LEU A 146 1.74 33.93 -10.76
CA LEU A 146 2.13 33.03 -9.68
C LEU A 146 2.72 31.71 -10.21
N PHE A 147 3.87 31.31 -9.66
CA PHE A 147 4.66 30.19 -10.18
C PHE A 147 4.94 29.05 -9.19
N TRP A 148 4.42 29.09 -7.95
CA TRP A 148 4.65 27.98 -7.00
C TRP A 148 4.15 26.62 -7.53
N LEU A 149 2.98 26.59 -8.18
CA LEU A 149 2.38 25.34 -8.66
C LEU A 149 3.13 24.75 -9.86
N PRO A 150 3.43 25.50 -10.95
CA PRO A 150 4.26 25.00 -12.04
C PRO A 150 5.64 24.50 -11.58
N LEU A 151 6.28 25.20 -10.64
CA LEU A 151 7.57 24.79 -10.09
C LEU A 151 7.46 23.52 -9.25
N LEU A 152 6.41 23.39 -8.44
CA LEU A 152 6.17 22.19 -7.65
C LEU A 152 5.85 20.99 -8.55
N GLU A 153 5.03 21.17 -9.58
CA GLU A 153 4.75 20.14 -10.61
C GLU A 153 6.04 19.69 -11.30
N LYS A 154 6.94 20.62 -11.65
CA LYS A 154 8.26 20.29 -12.20
C LYS A 154 9.11 19.47 -11.23
N ALA A 155 9.18 19.87 -9.96
CA ALA A 155 9.92 19.14 -8.94
C ALA A 155 9.35 17.73 -8.75
N TYR A 156 8.03 17.59 -8.79
CA TYR A 156 7.34 16.31 -8.70
C TYR A 156 7.61 15.44 -9.95
N ALA A 157 7.51 15.99 -11.16
CA ALA A 157 7.88 15.33 -12.40
C ALA A 157 9.34 14.84 -12.37
N LYS A 158 10.25 15.63 -11.81
CA LYS A 158 11.65 15.22 -11.61
C LYS A 158 11.79 14.02 -10.68
N VAL A 159 11.03 13.96 -9.58
CA VAL A 159 11.02 12.78 -8.69
C VAL A 159 10.50 11.56 -9.43
N HIS A 160 9.50 11.73 -10.31
CA HIS A 160 8.86 10.66 -11.08
C HIS A 160 9.53 10.35 -12.43
N GLY A 161 10.57 11.09 -12.80
CA GLY A 161 11.44 10.86 -13.97
C GLY A 161 11.10 11.71 -15.20
N SER A 162 9.83 12.02 -15.45
CA SER A 162 9.38 12.94 -16.50
C SER A 162 7.98 13.48 -16.21
N TYR A 163 7.53 14.50 -16.95
CA TYR A 163 6.14 14.97 -16.88
C TYR A 163 5.15 13.89 -17.35
N GLU A 164 5.48 13.13 -18.40
CA GLU A 164 4.61 12.05 -18.92
C GLU A 164 4.32 10.97 -17.87
N GLN A 165 5.26 10.72 -16.94
CA GLN A 165 5.04 9.76 -15.84
C GLN A 165 4.04 10.24 -14.80
N LEU A 166 3.63 11.52 -14.82
CA LEU A 166 2.55 12.04 -13.98
C LEU A 166 1.16 11.78 -14.61
N TRP A 167 1.09 11.23 -15.82
CA TRP A 167 -0.18 10.95 -16.47
C TRP A 167 -0.97 9.85 -15.74
N ALA A 168 -2.21 10.14 -15.35
CA ALA A 168 -3.16 9.19 -14.76
C ALA A 168 -2.68 8.48 -13.47
N GLY A 169 -2.37 9.25 -12.42
CA GLY A 169 -2.07 8.74 -11.08
C GLY A 169 -3.27 8.71 -10.11
N GLN A 170 -2.99 8.65 -8.81
CA GLN A 170 -3.99 8.50 -7.75
C GLN A 170 -3.88 9.62 -6.72
N VAL A 171 -4.98 10.31 -6.41
CA VAL A 171 -4.98 11.46 -5.47
C VAL A 171 -4.40 11.06 -4.11
N ALA A 172 -4.71 9.85 -3.64
CA ALA A 172 -4.20 9.31 -2.39
C ALA A 172 -2.67 9.24 -2.35
N ASP A 173 -2.04 8.93 -3.49
CA ASP A 173 -0.58 8.86 -3.59
C ASP A 173 0.04 10.26 -3.49
N ALA A 174 -0.47 11.23 -4.25
CA ALA A 174 0.02 12.60 -4.16
C ALA A 174 -0.22 13.22 -2.77
N LEU A 175 -1.34 12.90 -2.11
CA LEU A 175 -1.60 13.36 -0.74
C LEU A 175 -0.55 12.82 0.24
N VAL A 176 -0.20 11.54 0.16
CA VAL A 176 0.87 10.99 1.00
C VAL A 176 2.22 11.65 0.68
N ASP A 177 2.53 11.90 -0.60
CA ASP A 177 3.81 12.50 -1.01
C ASP A 177 3.92 14.00 -0.63
N LEU A 178 2.80 14.72 -0.54
CA LEU A 178 2.78 16.14 -0.17
C LEU A 178 2.58 16.38 1.33
N THR A 179 2.14 15.38 2.09
CA THR A 179 1.84 15.54 3.53
C THR A 179 2.69 14.67 4.44
N GLY A 180 3.21 13.55 3.94
CA GLY A 180 3.77 12.47 4.77
C GLY A 180 2.74 11.76 5.65
N GLY A 181 1.45 12.09 5.52
CA GLY A 181 0.34 11.55 6.29
C GLY A 181 -0.26 10.27 5.68
N ILE A 182 -1.54 10.02 6.00
CA ILE A 182 -2.34 8.91 5.46
C ILE A 182 -3.41 9.49 4.54
N ALA A 183 -3.70 8.80 3.44
CA ALA A 183 -4.85 9.09 2.59
C ALA A 183 -5.84 7.93 2.63
N GLU A 184 -7.13 8.25 2.69
CA GLU A 184 -8.24 7.31 2.74
C GLU A 184 -9.14 7.45 1.52
N ARG A 185 -9.61 6.29 1.02
CA ARG A 185 -10.50 6.22 -0.13
C ARG A 185 -11.77 5.47 0.22
N TRP A 186 -12.91 6.05 -0.12
CA TRP A 186 -14.22 5.46 0.08
C TRP A 186 -14.93 5.29 -1.25
N THR A 187 -15.39 4.07 -1.50
CA THR A 187 -16.22 3.78 -2.67
C THR A 187 -17.66 4.19 -2.39
N LEU A 188 -18.25 4.98 -3.29
CA LEU A 188 -19.62 5.46 -3.17
C LEU A 188 -20.63 4.49 -3.77
N LYS A 189 -20.25 3.73 -4.80
CA LYS A 189 -21.11 2.77 -5.50
C LYS A 189 -20.62 1.35 -5.28
N GLY A 190 -21.43 0.52 -4.62
CA GLY A 190 -21.12 -0.90 -4.44
C GLY A 190 -21.14 -1.69 -5.77
N PRO A 191 -20.42 -2.82 -5.87
CA PRO A 191 -20.50 -3.71 -7.02
C PRO A 191 -21.87 -4.39 -7.07
N GLY A 192 -22.81 -3.78 -7.82
CA GLY A 192 -24.11 -4.36 -8.17
C GLY A 192 -25.16 -4.32 -7.04
N ARG A 193 -26.28 -3.64 -7.30
CA ARG A 193 -27.53 -3.77 -6.56
C ARG A 193 -28.12 -5.18 -6.74
N ASN A 194 -27.55 -6.20 -6.10
CA ASN A 194 -28.27 -7.44 -5.82
C ASN A 194 -28.45 -7.52 -4.30
N MET A 195 -29.71 -7.54 -3.89
CA MET A 195 -30.13 -7.70 -2.51
C MET A 195 -29.62 -9.04 -1.97
N GLU A 196 -28.50 -9.04 -1.26
CA GLU A 196 -28.18 -10.01 -0.20
C GLU A 196 -26.90 -9.58 0.56
N LYS A 197 -27.11 -9.12 1.80
CA LYS A 197 -26.14 -8.94 2.90
C LYS A 197 -24.86 -8.12 2.60
N GLU A 198 -24.94 -6.84 2.99
CA GLU A 198 -23.83 -5.94 3.32
C GLU A 198 -22.74 -6.64 4.16
N LYS A 199 -21.61 -7.00 3.54
CA LYS A 199 -20.26 -7.06 4.15
C LYS A 199 -19.17 -6.95 3.07
N THR A 200 -19.37 -6.10 2.06
CA THR A 200 -18.48 -5.97 0.90
C THR A 200 -18.01 -4.53 0.75
N GLY A 201 -16.77 -4.26 1.20
CA GLY A 201 -16.09 -2.97 1.00
C GLY A 201 -16.69 -1.81 1.81
N MET A 202 -15.89 -0.80 2.13
CA MET A 202 -16.34 0.41 2.83
C MET A 202 -17.21 1.25 1.90
N VAL A 203 -18.47 0.85 1.71
CA VAL A 203 -19.49 1.75 1.15
C VAL A 203 -19.68 2.87 2.16
N LEU A 204 -19.49 4.11 1.70
CA LEU A 204 -19.64 5.26 2.58
C LEU A 204 -21.09 5.39 3.06
N GLU A 205 -21.31 5.22 4.37
CA GLU A 205 -22.60 5.52 4.97
C GLU A 205 -22.85 7.03 4.97
N LYS A 206 -24.08 7.46 4.66
CA LYS A 206 -24.48 8.87 4.67
C LYS A 206 -24.19 9.58 6.01
N ALA A 207 -24.30 8.85 7.13
CA ALA A 207 -23.97 9.40 8.45
C ALA A 207 -22.47 9.72 8.60
N VAL A 208 -21.59 8.91 8.03
CA VAL A 208 -20.14 9.14 8.02
C VAL A 208 -19.80 10.27 7.05
N PHE A 209 -20.43 10.31 5.87
CA PHE A 209 -20.28 11.40 4.91
C PHE A 209 -20.59 12.77 5.52
N ARG A 210 -21.66 12.89 6.31
CA ARG A 210 -22.02 14.16 6.97
C ARG A 210 -21.01 14.61 8.03
N LYS A 211 -20.28 13.68 8.66
CA LYS A 211 -19.19 14.05 9.57
C LYS A 211 -18.03 14.75 8.85
N LEU A 212 -17.87 14.53 7.54
CA LEU A 212 -16.86 15.25 6.76
C LEU A 212 -17.05 16.77 6.76
N MET A 213 -18.26 17.27 7.03
CA MET A 213 -18.48 18.71 7.20
C MET A 213 -17.61 19.30 8.31
N ASN A 214 -17.39 18.57 9.41
CA ASN A 214 -16.57 19.06 10.52
C ASN A 214 -15.08 19.17 10.13
N LEU A 215 -14.67 18.44 9.09
CA LEU A 215 -13.29 18.33 8.66
C LEU A 215 -12.99 19.12 7.38
N LYS A 216 -13.98 19.66 6.68
CA LYS A 216 -13.83 20.30 5.35
C LYS A 216 -12.77 21.40 5.28
N GLU A 217 -12.55 22.11 6.39
CA GLU A 217 -11.53 23.17 6.47
C GLU A 217 -10.12 22.62 6.74
N GLN A 218 -10.03 21.43 7.34
CA GLN A 218 -8.78 20.83 7.84
C GLN A 218 -8.25 19.71 6.93
N CYS A 219 -9.12 19.02 6.19
CA CYS A 219 -8.74 17.98 5.25
C CYS A 219 -8.94 18.39 3.78
N VAL A 220 -8.18 17.74 2.90
CA VAL A 220 -8.49 17.74 1.47
C VAL A 220 -9.52 16.65 1.22
N ILE A 221 -10.53 17.00 0.43
CA ILE A 221 -11.56 16.07 -0.03
C ILE A 221 -11.60 16.17 -1.55
N SER A 222 -11.37 15.04 -2.20
CA SER A 222 -11.47 14.89 -3.64
C SER A 222 -12.51 13.82 -3.96
N CYS A 223 -13.20 13.97 -5.09
CA CYS A 223 -14.10 12.96 -5.61
C CYS A 223 -13.76 12.64 -7.06
N SER A 224 -14.10 11.44 -7.53
CA SER A 224 -13.80 11.03 -8.91
C SER A 224 -14.91 10.23 -9.55
N VAL A 225 -14.94 10.26 -10.88
CA VAL A 225 -15.80 9.44 -11.72
C VAL A 225 -14.94 8.41 -12.45
N LEU A 226 -15.24 7.13 -12.26
CA LEU A 226 -14.50 5.99 -12.78
C LEU A 226 -15.15 5.36 -14.02
N ASN A 227 -16.40 5.72 -14.35
CA ASN A 227 -17.08 5.25 -15.57
C ASN A 227 -17.93 6.33 -16.22
N SER A 228 -17.80 6.49 -17.54
CA SER A 228 -18.78 7.21 -18.37
C SER A 228 -20.00 6.32 -18.60
N ARG A 229 -21.21 6.86 -18.38
CA ARG A 229 -22.42 6.20 -18.88
C ARG A 229 -22.44 6.36 -20.40
N GLN A 230 -22.74 5.27 -21.12
CA GLN A 230 -22.98 5.30 -22.57
C GLN A 230 -23.94 6.45 -22.91
N GLY A 231 -23.43 7.45 -23.65
CA GLY A 231 -24.19 8.62 -24.09
C GLY A 231 -23.86 9.96 -23.42
N ALA A 232 -23.03 10.00 -22.37
CA ALA A 232 -22.53 11.26 -21.80
C ALA A 232 -21.18 11.63 -22.42
N SER A 233 -21.19 12.19 -23.64
CA SER A 233 -19.99 12.50 -24.43
C SER A 233 -19.02 13.55 -23.83
N GLU A 234 -19.25 14.05 -22.61
CA GLU A 234 -18.54 15.23 -22.08
C GLU A 234 -18.22 15.21 -20.58
N LEU A 235 -18.69 14.21 -19.80
CA LEU A 235 -18.23 14.06 -18.42
C LEU A 235 -16.89 13.32 -18.44
N GLY A 236 -15.84 14.00 -17.97
CA GLY A 236 -14.46 13.49 -17.96
C GLY A 236 -14.36 12.07 -17.43
N GLU A 237 -14.05 11.14 -18.33
CA GLU A 237 -13.73 9.77 -18.00
C GLU A 237 -12.46 9.76 -17.13
N PHE A 238 -12.51 9.07 -15.98
CA PHE A 238 -11.37 8.93 -15.07
C PHE A 238 -10.77 10.26 -14.58
N HIS A 239 -11.63 11.19 -14.15
CA HIS A 239 -11.20 12.51 -13.69
C HIS A 239 -11.41 12.73 -12.19
N ALA A 240 -10.48 13.46 -11.57
CA ALA A 240 -10.54 13.86 -10.17
C ALA A 240 -11.02 15.31 -10.03
N PHE A 241 -11.92 15.54 -9.09
CA PHE A 241 -12.50 16.83 -8.74
C PHE A 241 -12.15 17.17 -7.29
N ILE A 242 -12.23 18.45 -6.94
CA ILE A 242 -11.97 18.95 -5.59
C ILE A 242 -13.31 19.31 -4.96
N VAL A 243 -13.61 18.77 -3.78
CA VAL A 243 -14.74 19.24 -2.96
C VAL A 243 -14.26 20.46 -2.19
N ILE A 244 -14.79 21.63 -2.55
CA ILE A 244 -14.39 22.93 -2.01
C ILE A 244 -15.13 23.21 -0.71
N ASP A 245 -16.43 22.95 -0.71
CA ASP A 245 -17.31 23.26 0.42
C ASP A 245 -18.47 22.26 0.54
N MET A 246 -19.02 22.16 1.74
CA MET A 246 -20.18 21.35 2.09
C MET A 246 -21.07 22.14 3.05
N LEU A 247 -22.36 22.25 2.72
CA LEU A 247 -23.36 23.02 3.47
C LEU A 247 -24.59 22.16 3.75
N SER A 248 -25.10 22.26 4.98
CA SER A 248 -26.46 21.82 5.31
C SER A 248 -27.38 23.05 5.39
N LEU A 249 -28.44 23.04 4.61
CA LEU A 249 -29.41 24.12 4.45
C LEU A 249 -30.82 23.61 4.69
N SER A 250 -31.79 24.52 4.79
CA SER A 250 -33.22 24.19 4.84
C SER A 250 -33.89 24.61 3.54
N GLU A 251 -34.63 23.68 2.93
CA GLU A 251 -35.54 23.98 1.84
C GLU A 251 -36.67 24.90 2.31
N VAL A 252 -37.32 25.59 1.37
CA VAL A 252 -38.57 26.34 1.61
C VAL A 252 -39.67 25.40 2.16
N SER A 253 -39.59 24.11 1.86
CA SER A 253 -40.49 23.07 2.39
C SER A 253 -40.25 22.75 3.88
N GLY A 254 -39.15 23.22 4.47
CA GLY A 254 -38.68 22.89 5.82
C GLY A 254 -37.83 21.61 5.90
N LYS A 255 -37.60 20.91 4.79
CA LYS A 255 -36.72 19.73 4.73
C LYS A 255 -35.24 20.15 4.71
N GLU A 256 -34.38 19.38 5.37
CA GLU A 256 -32.92 19.59 5.30
C GLU A 256 -32.38 19.15 3.93
N ILE A 257 -31.52 19.98 3.33
CA ILE A 257 -30.81 19.70 2.09
C ILE A 257 -29.31 19.90 2.26
N PHE A 258 -28.54 18.97 1.73
CA PHE A 258 -27.09 18.97 1.82
C PHE A 258 -26.48 19.22 0.45
N LEU A 259 -25.70 20.30 0.32
CA LEU A 259 -25.08 20.73 -0.92
C LEU A 259 -23.57 20.66 -0.84
N LEU A 260 -22.95 20.19 -1.92
CA LEU A 260 -21.51 20.14 -2.11
C LEU A 260 -21.11 21.07 -3.24
N ARG A 261 -20.12 21.93 -2.98
CA ARG A 261 -19.47 22.73 -4.02
C ARG A 261 -18.24 21.99 -4.51
N ILE A 262 -18.21 21.70 -5.80
CA ILE A 262 -17.18 20.89 -6.44
C ILE A 262 -16.51 21.72 -7.53
N ARG A 263 -15.20 21.57 -7.64
CA ARG A 263 -14.37 22.20 -8.67
C ARG A 263 -13.75 21.17 -9.58
N ASN A 264 -13.84 21.42 -10.88
CA ASN A 264 -13.08 20.75 -11.91
C ASN A 264 -11.72 21.45 -12.11
N PRO A 265 -10.57 20.80 -11.84
CA PRO A 265 -9.24 21.39 -12.05
C PRO A 265 -8.96 21.89 -13.48
N TRP A 266 -9.64 21.35 -14.51
CA TRP A 266 -9.54 21.87 -15.87
C TRP A 266 -10.17 23.25 -16.07
N GLY A 267 -10.98 23.73 -15.11
CA GLY A 267 -11.74 24.97 -15.24
C GLY A 267 -12.93 24.87 -16.20
N ARG A 268 -13.25 23.69 -16.75
CA ARG A 268 -14.38 23.52 -17.68
C ARG A 268 -15.70 23.44 -16.93
N ARG A 269 -16.70 24.20 -17.36
CA ARG A 269 -18.11 24.02 -16.94
C ARG A 269 -18.63 22.72 -17.56
N CYS A 270 -18.57 21.61 -16.82
CA CYS A 270 -18.95 20.29 -17.31
C CYS A 270 -20.20 19.70 -16.64
N TRP A 271 -20.80 20.41 -15.67
CA TRP A 271 -21.94 19.88 -14.91
C TRP A 271 -23.27 20.51 -15.33
N ARG A 272 -24.22 19.67 -15.74
CA ARG A 272 -25.58 20.06 -16.14
C ARG A 272 -26.58 19.37 -15.20
N GLY A 273 -26.68 19.87 -13.97
CA GLY A 273 -27.53 19.34 -12.90
C GLY A 273 -28.57 20.36 -12.41
N PRO A 274 -29.43 20.00 -11.44
CA PRO A 274 -30.45 20.89 -10.88
C PRO A 274 -29.87 22.17 -10.26
N TRP A 275 -28.61 22.12 -9.82
CA TRP A 275 -27.89 23.19 -9.13
C TRP A 275 -26.91 23.95 -10.04
N CYS A 276 -27.11 23.92 -11.37
CA CYS A 276 -26.38 24.80 -12.29
C CYS A 276 -27.05 26.17 -12.41
N GLU A 277 -26.39 27.14 -13.06
CA GLU A 277 -26.98 28.44 -13.39
C GLU A 277 -28.29 28.26 -14.18
N GLY A 278 -29.42 28.78 -13.64
CA GLY A 278 -30.76 28.59 -14.20
C GLY A 278 -31.43 27.24 -13.89
N GLY A 279 -30.81 26.38 -13.08
CA GLY A 279 -31.34 25.08 -12.68
C GLY A 279 -32.51 25.16 -11.68
N GLN A 280 -33.37 24.14 -11.70
CA GLN A 280 -34.58 24.06 -10.86
C GLN A 280 -34.31 23.77 -9.38
N GLY A 281 -33.09 23.36 -9.01
CA GLY A 281 -32.68 23.11 -7.62
C GLY A 281 -32.73 24.38 -6.78
N TRP A 282 -32.34 25.53 -7.35
CA TRP A 282 -32.31 26.81 -6.65
C TRP A 282 -33.67 27.28 -6.13
N SER A 283 -34.76 26.91 -6.81
CA SER A 283 -36.13 27.21 -6.39
C SER A 283 -36.54 26.51 -5.10
N GLN A 284 -35.76 25.52 -4.64
CA GLN A 284 -35.99 24.82 -3.37
C GLN A 284 -35.46 25.59 -2.17
N LEU A 285 -34.58 26.58 -2.36
CA LEU A 285 -33.99 27.39 -1.30
C LEU A 285 -34.67 28.76 -1.20
N ASP A 286 -34.45 29.45 -0.07
CA ASP A 286 -34.77 30.86 0.05
C ASP A 286 -34.06 31.67 -1.06
N PRO A 287 -34.76 32.60 -1.76
CA PRO A 287 -34.18 33.34 -2.88
C PRO A 287 -32.90 34.11 -2.54
N VAL A 288 -32.75 34.60 -1.29
CA VAL A 288 -31.54 35.31 -0.86
C VAL A 288 -30.37 34.35 -0.77
N VAL A 289 -30.58 33.19 -0.14
CA VAL A 289 -29.56 32.12 -0.02
C VAL A 289 -29.18 31.57 -1.40
N ALA A 290 -30.16 31.32 -2.25
CA ALA A 290 -29.91 30.83 -3.61
C ALA A 290 -29.06 31.83 -4.43
N SER A 291 -29.40 33.12 -4.37
CA SER A 291 -28.64 34.18 -5.04
C SER A 291 -27.21 34.28 -4.52
N GLU A 292 -27.03 34.17 -3.19
CA GLU A 292 -25.70 34.16 -2.57
C GLU A 292 -24.86 32.99 -3.09
N LEU A 293 -25.35 31.75 -3.02
CA LEU A 293 -24.60 30.57 -3.45
C LEU A 293 -24.29 30.57 -4.94
N LEU A 294 -25.21 31.08 -5.78
CA LEU A 294 -24.99 31.29 -7.21
C LEU A 294 -23.87 32.30 -7.47
N SER A 295 -23.85 33.41 -6.73
CA SER A 295 -22.84 34.47 -6.89
C SER A 295 -21.42 33.99 -6.57
N GLN A 296 -21.30 32.93 -5.77
CA GLN A 296 -20.00 32.38 -5.41
C GLN A 296 -19.39 31.52 -6.52
N ILE A 297 -20.17 30.98 -7.46
CA ILE A 297 -19.71 29.99 -8.45
C ILE A 297 -18.66 30.61 -9.38
N GLN A 298 -17.48 30.00 -9.44
CA GLN A 298 -16.41 30.39 -10.36
C GLN A 298 -16.33 29.46 -11.58
N GLU A 299 -15.43 29.77 -12.52
CA GLU A 299 -15.22 28.93 -13.71
C GLU A 299 -14.77 27.51 -13.32
N GLY A 300 -15.47 26.49 -13.83
CA GLY A 300 -15.21 25.09 -13.50
C GLY A 300 -15.79 24.62 -12.16
N GLU A 301 -16.53 25.46 -11.45
CA GLU A 301 -17.20 25.09 -10.20
C GLU A 301 -18.70 24.85 -10.40
N PHE A 302 -19.26 23.98 -9.57
CA PHE A 302 -20.68 23.64 -9.59
C PHE A 302 -21.12 23.12 -8.23
N TRP A 303 -22.42 23.23 -7.95
CA TRP A 303 -23.05 22.63 -6.79
C TRP A 303 -23.73 21.32 -7.18
N VAL A 304 -23.81 20.38 -6.23
CA VAL A 304 -24.61 19.17 -6.32
C VAL A 304 -25.25 18.88 -4.96
N ASP A 305 -26.43 18.28 -4.95
CA ASP A 305 -26.99 17.74 -3.71
C ASP A 305 -26.44 16.34 -3.38
N GLU A 306 -26.68 15.89 -2.14
CA GLU A 306 -26.26 14.57 -1.67
C GLU A 306 -26.73 13.43 -2.60
N GLU A 307 -27.98 13.47 -3.10
CA GLU A 307 -28.52 12.38 -3.93
C GLU A 307 -27.86 12.34 -5.31
N GLU A 308 -27.62 13.50 -5.92
CA GLU A 308 -26.84 13.64 -7.14
C GLU A 308 -25.39 13.19 -6.93
N PHE A 309 -24.76 13.58 -5.83
CA PHE A 309 -23.39 13.22 -5.53
C PHE A 309 -23.18 11.70 -5.49
N PHE A 310 -23.98 10.96 -4.70
CA PHE A 310 -23.88 9.50 -4.62
C PHE A 310 -24.30 8.78 -5.92
N ARG A 311 -25.08 9.45 -6.78
CA ARG A 311 -25.51 8.89 -8.07
C ARG A 311 -24.45 9.03 -9.16
N GLU A 312 -23.71 10.14 -9.16
CA GLU A 312 -22.79 10.47 -10.24
C GLU A 312 -21.33 10.13 -9.90
N PHE A 313 -20.85 10.38 -8.67
CA PHE A 313 -19.46 10.10 -8.29
C PHE A 313 -19.26 8.66 -7.80
N ASP A 314 -18.07 8.10 -8.05
CA ASP A 314 -17.76 6.70 -7.74
C ASP A 314 -16.89 6.53 -6.49
N GLU A 315 -16.03 7.51 -6.19
CA GLU A 315 -15.08 7.46 -5.08
C GLU A 315 -14.90 8.84 -4.44
N ILE A 316 -14.65 8.86 -3.12
CA ILE A 316 -14.09 9.99 -2.37
C ILE A 316 -12.67 9.62 -1.91
N THR A 317 -11.71 10.51 -2.11
CA THR A 317 -10.37 10.44 -1.50
C THR A 317 -10.17 11.58 -0.52
N MET A 318 -9.66 11.29 0.67
CA MET A 318 -9.37 12.29 1.70
C MET A 318 -7.97 12.13 2.27
N GLY A 319 -7.32 13.24 2.62
CA GLY A 319 -6.10 13.24 3.41
C GLY A 319 -6.42 13.40 4.90
N PHE A 320 -5.77 12.63 5.77
CA PHE A 320 -5.81 12.90 7.21
C PHE A 320 -5.26 14.31 7.47
N PRO A 321 -5.96 15.19 8.21
CA PRO A 321 -5.44 16.51 8.55
C PRO A 321 -4.09 16.41 9.26
N VAL A 322 -3.22 17.38 8.99
CA VAL A 322 -1.93 17.54 9.65
C VAL A 322 -1.95 18.88 10.39
N ASN A 323 -1.80 18.86 11.71
CA ASN A 323 -1.74 20.09 12.51
C ASN A 323 -0.39 20.81 12.34
N GLU A 324 -0.27 22.00 12.93
CA GLU A 324 0.94 22.83 12.82
C GLU A 324 2.18 22.19 13.49
N GLU A 325 1.99 21.20 14.35
CA GLU A 325 3.06 20.39 14.95
C GLU A 325 3.47 19.19 14.07
N GLY A 326 2.79 18.95 12.95
CA GLY A 326 3.05 17.82 12.05
C GLY A 326 2.43 16.50 12.49
N GLN A 327 1.45 16.53 13.38
CA GLN A 327 0.72 15.36 13.87
C GLN A 327 -0.55 15.13 13.06
N LEU A 328 -0.89 13.87 12.83
CA LEU A 328 -2.11 13.50 12.12
C LEU A 328 -3.33 13.62 13.02
N GLN A 329 -4.46 14.00 12.45
CA GLN A 329 -5.77 13.93 13.09
C GLN A 329 -6.61 12.83 12.46
N SER A 330 -7.30 12.04 13.28
CA SER A 330 -8.18 10.97 12.80
C SER A 330 -9.39 11.53 12.03
N LEU A 331 -9.68 10.94 10.86
CA LEU A 331 -10.92 11.21 10.11
C LEU A 331 -12.18 10.67 10.81
N TYR A 332 -12.03 9.74 11.75
CA TYR A 332 -13.17 9.06 12.40
C TYR A 332 -13.55 9.65 13.75
N THR A 333 -12.54 10.02 14.54
CA THR A 333 -12.73 10.50 15.92
C THR A 333 -12.37 11.97 16.11
N GLU A 334 -11.79 12.60 15.08
CA GLU A 334 -11.28 13.98 15.12
C GLU A 334 -10.16 14.20 16.16
N LYS A 335 -9.64 13.12 16.76
CA LYS A 335 -8.55 13.20 17.74
C LYS A 335 -7.19 13.27 17.07
N VAL A 336 -6.28 14.00 17.69
CA VAL A 336 -4.86 14.05 17.30
C VAL A 336 -4.17 12.74 17.66
N LEU A 337 -3.46 12.17 16.70
CA LEU A 337 -2.64 10.96 16.83
C LEU A 337 -1.22 11.36 17.27
N TYR A 338 -1.07 11.70 18.54
CA TYR A 338 0.16 12.25 19.15
C TYR A 338 1.41 11.37 19.00
N HIS A 339 1.25 10.06 18.86
CA HIS A 339 2.36 9.11 18.83
C HIS A 339 2.47 8.44 17.46
N SER A 340 3.64 8.52 16.84
CA SER A 340 3.93 7.84 15.57
C SER A 340 5.23 7.05 15.61
N GLN A 341 5.27 5.89 14.95
CA GLN A 341 6.47 5.08 14.76
C GLN A 341 6.46 4.40 13.39
N ASN A 342 7.63 4.34 12.75
CA ASN A 342 7.82 3.76 11.42
C ASN A 342 8.86 2.64 11.49
N LEU A 343 8.63 1.53 10.78
CA LEU A 343 9.60 0.47 10.58
C LEU A 343 9.63 0.00 9.13
N PHE A 344 10.82 -0.16 8.60
CA PHE A 344 11.04 -0.74 7.28
C PHE A 344 10.97 -2.27 7.34
N GLY A 345 10.49 -2.88 6.27
CA GLY A 345 10.51 -4.32 6.09
C GLY A 345 10.51 -4.72 4.62
N SER A 346 10.65 -6.02 4.37
CA SER A 346 10.67 -6.57 3.02
C SER A 346 10.06 -7.97 2.97
N TRP A 347 9.41 -8.27 1.86
CA TRP A 347 9.03 -9.61 1.45
C TRP A 347 10.13 -10.17 0.55
N VAL A 348 10.85 -11.17 1.04
CA VAL A 348 11.98 -11.82 0.38
C VAL A 348 11.55 -13.22 -0.03
N ARG A 349 11.70 -13.55 -1.32
CA ARG A 349 11.33 -14.85 -1.90
C ARG A 349 11.98 -15.99 -1.09
N GLY A 350 11.22 -17.02 -0.77
CA GLY A 350 11.71 -18.17 0.00
C GLY A 350 12.05 -17.90 1.47
N GLN A 351 12.00 -16.66 1.94
CA GLN A 351 12.30 -16.30 3.34
C GLN A 351 11.07 -15.68 4.02
N SER A 352 10.68 -14.48 3.61
CA SER A 352 9.62 -13.70 4.25
C SER A 352 8.43 -13.38 3.33
N ALA A 353 8.46 -13.80 2.06
CA ALA A 353 7.35 -13.64 1.12
C ALA A 353 6.30 -14.76 1.27
N GLY A 354 5.61 -14.81 2.42
CA GLY A 354 4.73 -15.91 2.80
C GLY A 354 3.40 -15.99 2.04
N GLY A 355 2.98 -14.91 1.38
CA GLY A 355 1.66 -14.79 0.75
C GLY A 355 0.55 -14.51 1.75
N CYS A 356 -0.72 -14.56 1.33
CA CYS A 356 -1.89 -14.29 2.18
C CYS A 356 -2.19 -15.44 3.15
N ARG A 357 -3.18 -15.24 4.03
CA ARG A 357 -3.61 -16.23 5.04
C ARG A 357 -4.07 -17.58 4.45
N ASN A 358 -4.41 -17.61 3.17
CA ASN A 358 -4.78 -18.84 2.45
C ASN A 358 -3.55 -19.66 2.02
N ASN A 359 -2.33 -19.11 2.14
CA ASN A 359 -1.08 -19.80 1.86
C ASN A 359 -0.53 -20.44 3.15
N SER A 360 -0.08 -21.70 3.06
CA SER A 360 0.57 -22.39 4.18
C SER A 360 1.86 -21.70 4.67
N SER A 361 2.50 -20.92 3.79
CA SER A 361 3.66 -20.10 4.09
C SER A 361 3.33 -18.76 4.77
N PHE A 362 2.05 -18.41 5.02
CA PHE A 362 1.69 -17.16 5.70
C PHE A 362 2.50 -16.86 6.97
N PRO A 363 2.81 -17.86 7.85
CA PRO A 363 3.60 -17.61 9.05
C PRO A 363 5.01 -17.09 8.82
N THR A 364 5.57 -17.23 7.62
CA THR A 364 6.92 -16.74 7.28
C THR A 364 6.95 -15.24 7.01
N ASN A 365 5.80 -14.59 6.78
CA ASN A 365 5.72 -13.14 6.59
C ASN A 365 6.39 -12.36 7.74
N PRO A 366 6.94 -11.15 7.50
CA PRO A 366 7.46 -10.30 8.54
C PRO A 366 6.42 -10.07 9.64
N LYS A 367 6.90 -9.98 10.88
CA LYS A 367 6.05 -9.86 12.07
C LYS A 367 6.57 -8.72 12.91
N PHE A 368 5.67 -7.89 13.40
CA PHE A 368 6.02 -6.72 14.21
C PHE A 368 5.25 -6.75 15.51
N TRP A 369 5.96 -6.46 16.60
CA TRP A 369 5.40 -6.21 17.91
C TRP A 369 4.86 -4.81 18.00
N LEU A 370 3.57 -4.68 18.28
CA LEU A 370 2.95 -3.43 18.68
C LEU A 370 2.50 -3.53 20.14
N ARG A 371 3.10 -2.74 21.02
CA ARG A 371 2.62 -2.56 22.40
C ARG A 371 1.78 -1.29 22.47
N VAL A 372 0.57 -1.42 22.97
CA VAL A 372 -0.35 -0.31 23.25
C VAL A 372 -0.41 -0.12 24.76
N CYS A 373 -0.08 1.07 25.26
CA CYS A 373 0.07 1.31 26.71
C CYS A 373 -1.26 1.63 27.41
N GLU A 374 -2.16 2.33 26.73
CA GLU A 374 -3.46 2.78 27.22
C GLU A 374 -4.53 2.54 26.17
N LYS A 375 -5.82 2.64 26.51
CA LYS A 375 -6.87 2.50 25.49
C LYS A 375 -6.72 3.64 24.49
N SER A 376 -6.47 3.31 23.22
CA SER A 376 -6.14 4.30 22.21
C SER A 376 -6.69 3.90 20.86
N GLU A 377 -7.05 4.91 20.08
CA GLU A 377 -7.21 4.75 18.64
C GLU A 377 -5.82 4.57 18.04
N VAL A 378 -5.70 3.60 17.13
CA VAL A 378 -4.46 3.25 16.45
C VAL A 378 -4.76 3.10 14.96
N CYS A 379 -4.05 3.87 14.14
CA CYS A 379 -4.00 3.72 12.70
C CYS A 379 -2.69 3.04 12.31
N ILE A 380 -2.76 1.92 11.59
CA ILE A 380 -1.62 1.15 11.11
C ILE A 380 -1.66 1.15 9.59
N ALA A 381 -0.67 1.75 8.95
CA ALA A 381 -0.54 1.87 7.51
C ALA A 381 0.65 1.05 7.00
N LEU A 382 0.45 0.38 5.87
CA LEU A 382 1.43 -0.42 5.15
C LEU A 382 1.64 0.18 3.77
N LEU A 383 2.73 0.90 3.60
CA LEU A 383 3.14 1.53 2.35
C LEU A 383 4.14 0.62 1.63
N GLN A 384 3.90 0.25 0.37
CA GLN A 384 4.83 -0.52 -0.43
C GLN A 384 5.63 0.36 -1.40
N LYS A 385 6.88 -0.03 -1.66
CA LYS A 385 7.75 0.66 -2.62
C LYS A 385 7.40 0.23 -4.05
N HIS A 386 7.39 1.17 -4.97
CA HIS A 386 7.15 0.94 -6.40
C HIS A 386 8.20 0.00 -7.02
N ARG A 387 7.77 -0.91 -7.92
CA ARG A 387 8.65 -1.94 -8.51
C ARG A 387 9.59 -1.46 -9.62
N LYS A 388 9.24 -0.43 -10.39
CA LYS A 388 9.98 -0.07 -11.61
C LYS A 388 11.24 0.80 -11.40
N TYR A 389 11.51 1.28 -10.18
CA TYR A 389 12.60 2.25 -9.98
C TYR A 389 13.57 1.79 -8.91
N SER A 390 14.82 1.52 -9.29
CA SER A 390 15.93 1.63 -8.34
C SER A 390 16.14 3.13 -8.11
N ALA A 391 15.44 3.68 -7.13
CA ALA A 391 15.83 4.96 -6.60
C ALA A 391 17.17 4.82 -5.87
N ASP A 392 17.99 5.87 -5.88
CA ASP A 392 19.06 5.99 -4.89
C ASP A 392 18.46 5.97 -3.46
N TRP A 393 19.31 5.91 -2.43
CA TRP A 393 18.85 5.89 -1.03
C TRP A 393 17.97 7.10 -0.65
N ALA A 394 17.94 8.15 -1.48
CA ALA A 394 17.18 9.37 -1.34
C ALA A 394 15.92 9.43 -2.24
N GLY A 395 15.50 8.34 -2.88
CA GLY A 395 14.24 8.32 -3.63
C GLY A 395 14.29 8.93 -5.03
N ARG A 396 15.47 9.30 -5.56
CA ARG A 396 15.60 9.85 -6.92
C ARG A 396 15.60 8.73 -7.94
N ILE A 397 14.69 8.78 -8.91
CA ILE A 397 14.64 7.83 -10.02
C ILE A 397 15.89 8.01 -10.89
N GLN A 398 16.72 6.97 -10.99
CA GLN A 398 17.76 6.90 -12.02
C GLN A 398 17.15 6.32 -13.30
N ASN A 399 17.39 6.97 -14.43
CA ASN A 399 17.08 6.43 -15.75
C ASN A 399 17.80 5.08 -15.93
N LEU A 400 17.06 3.97 -15.80
CA LEU A 400 17.55 2.63 -16.12
C LEU A 400 17.27 2.32 -17.59
N THR A 401 18.02 2.94 -18.49
CA THR A 401 18.09 2.53 -19.90
C THR A 401 18.91 1.25 -20.11
N HIS A 402 19.36 0.54 -19.06
CA HIS A 402 20.32 -0.56 -19.21
C HIS A 402 19.96 -1.90 -18.55
N LEU A 403 18.73 -2.07 -18.03
CA LEU A 403 18.27 -3.36 -17.42
C LEU A 403 17.13 -4.04 -18.19
N ALA A 404 16.79 -3.54 -19.38
CA ALA A 404 15.75 -4.15 -20.22
C ALA A 404 16.12 -5.55 -20.73
N GLU A 405 17.40 -5.96 -20.66
CA GLU A 405 17.86 -7.26 -21.17
C GLU A 405 17.82 -8.40 -20.13
N GLU A 406 17.75 -8.13 -18.82
CA GLU A 406 17.85 -9.19 -17.79
C GLU A 406 16.50 -9.71 -17.23
N ASN A 407 15.34 -9.16 -17.64
CA ASN A 407 14.03 -9.55 -17.10
C ASN A 407 13.06 -10.16 -18.11
N LEU A 408 13.54 -10.71 -19.22
CA LEU A 408 12.73 -11.39 -20.24
C LEU A 408 12.23 -12.80 -19.85
N SER A 409 12.13 -13.14 -18.56
CA SER A 409 11.69 -14.49 -18.13
C SER A 409 10.70 -14.53 -16.97
N LEU A 410 9.88 -13.50 -16.77
CA LEU A 410 8.72 -13.56 -15.87
C LEU A 410 7.42 -13.48 -16.67
N THR A 411 7.01 -14.64 -17.19
CA THR A 411 5.63 -15.07 -17.46
C THR A 411 4.67 -13.98 -17.94
N GLU A 412 4.41 -14.00 -19.24
CA GLU A 412 3.23 -13.47 -19.91
C GLU A 412 1.96 -13.68 -19.06
N GLY A 413 1.36 -12.59 -18.57
CA GLY A 413 0.10 -12.65 -17.81
C GLY A 413 -0.21 -11.47 -16.88
N THR A 414 0.76 -10.61 -16.54
CA THR A 414 0.50 -9.39 -15.72
C THR A 414 1.11 -8.13 -16.33
N GLN A 415 0.67 -7.76 -17.54
CA GLN A 415 0.77 -6.37 -17.99
C GLN A 415 -0.04 -5.47 -17.03
N GLY A 416 0.61 -4.52 -16.35
CA GLY A 416 -0.07 -3.32 -15.82
C GLY A 416 -0.16 -3.11 -14.30
N LYS A 417 0.46 -3.92 -13.43
CA LYS A 417 0.42 -3.64 -11.96
C LYS A 417 1.81 -3.41 -11.37
N ASN A 418 2.14 -2.14 -11.14
CA ASN A 418 3.41 -1.70 -10.55
C ASN A 418 3.55 -2.04 -9.05
N TYR A 419 2.44 -2.40 -8.40
CA TYR A 419 2.34 -2.75 -6.99
C TYR A 419 1.89 -4.19 -6.78
N GLN A 420 2.17 -4.76 -5.62
CA GLN A 420 1.60 -6.04 -5.20
C GLN A 420 0.25 -5.83 -4.53
N ALA A 421 -0.62 -6.84 -4.63
CA ALA A 421 -1.77 -6.89 -3.75
C ALA A 421 -1.26 -7.12 -2.32
N VAL A 422 -1.41 -6.13 -1.43
CA VAL A 422 -0.90 -6.16 -0.05
C VAL A 422 -2.04 -6.07 0.94
N GLY A 423 -1.83 -6.65 2.12
CA GLY A 423 -2.80 -6.66 3.21
C GLY A 423 -2.10 -6.67 4.56
N LEU A 424 -2.83 -6.29 5.59
CA LEU A 424 -2.33 -6.10 6.94
C LEU A 424 -3.28 -6.74 7.94
N HIS A 425 -2.75 -7.50 8.88
CA HIS A 425 -3.54 -8.20 9.89
C HIS A 425 -2.92 -8.08 11.27
N VAL A 426 -3.76 -7.97 12.31
CA VAL A 426 -3.33 -7.73 13.69
C VAL A 426 -4.00 -8.71 14.65
N TRP A 427 -3.21 -9.34 15.50
CA TRP A 427 -3.70 -10.24 16.57
C TRP A 427 -3.33 -9.69 17.93
N LYS A 428 -4.25 -9.77 18.90
CA LYS A 428 -3.91 -9.54 20.32
C LYS A 428 -3.23 -10.78 20.87
N VAL A 429 -2.17 -10.58 21.65
CA VAL A 429 -1.49 -11.67 22.36
C VAL A 429 -1.31 -11.33 23.82
N GLU A 430 -1.44 -12.34 24.67
CA GLU A 430 -1.49 -12.16 26.12
C GLU A 430 -0.11 -11.82 26.71
N LYS A 431 0.97 -12.34 26.11
CA LYS A 431 2.36 -12.20 26.57
C LYS A 431 3.32 -12.20 25.38
N LYS A 432 4.55 -11.71 25.56
CA LYS A 432 5.64 -11.80 24.56
C LYS A 432 5.97 -13.25 24.14
N ARG A 433 5.64 -14.24 24.98
CA ARG A 433 5.74 -15.67 24.65
C ARG A 433 4.35 -16.21 24.34
N PHE A 434 4.15 -16.67 23.12
CA PHE A 434 2.89 -17.22 22.64
C PHE A 434 3.15 -18.29 21.57
N ASN A 435 2.17 -19.13 21.31
CA ASN A 435 2.25 -20.12 20.25
C ASN A 435 1.88 -19.45 18.92
N LEU A 436 2.89 -19.14 18.10
CA LEU A 436 2.71 -18.42 16.84
C LEU A 436 1.73 -19.12 15.87
N PRO A 437 1.86 -20.43 15.58
CA PRO A 437 0.87 -21.13 14.75
C PRO A 437 -0.56 -21.00 15.27
N LYS A 438 -0.77 -21.24 16.58
CA LYS A 438 -2.10 -21.13 17.20
C LYS A 438 -2.68 -19.71 17.06
N THR A 439 -1.85 -18.69 17.26
CA THR A 439 -2.29 -17.28 17.13
C THR A 439 -2.66 -16.93 15.70
N LEU A 440 -1.85 -17.30 14.71
CA LEU A 440 -2.13 -16.97 13.31
C LEU A 440 -3.33 -17.74 12.74
N SER A 441 -3.63 -18.92 13.27
CA SER A 441 -4.83 -19.69 12.95
C SER A 441 -6.11 -19.07 13.52
N ALA A 442 -6.02 -18.27 14.59
CA ALA A 442 -7.17 -17.55 15.12
C ALA A 442 -7.56 -16.38 14.20
N PRO A 443 -8.82 -15.92 14.22
CA PRO A 443 -9.20 -14.68 13.56
C PRO A 443 -8.39 -13.49 14.08
N PRO A 444 -7.90 -12.59 13.19
CA PRO A 444 -7.28 -11.36 13.63
C PRO A 444 -8.31 -10.49 14.36
N VAL A 445 -7.81 -9.66 15.28
CA VAL A 445 -8.64 -8.65 15.96
C VAL A 445 -9.07 -7.57 14.97
N VAL A 446 -8.19 -7.22 14.04
CA VAL A 446 -8.45 -6.29 12.95
C VAL A 446 -7.53 -6.62 11.79
N GLY A 447 -7.98 -6.36 10.56
CA GLY A 447 -7.15 -6.46 9.37
C GLY A 447 -7.82 -5.79 8.19
N THR A 448 -7.06 -5.59 7.12
CA THR A 448 -7.57 -5.12 5.84
C THR A 448 -8.61 -6.10 5.30
N VAL A 449 -9.71 -5.60 4.74
CA VAL A 449 -10.82 -6.43 4.22
C VAL A 449 -10.36 -7.38 3.12
N CYS A 450 -9.49 -6.90 2.23
CA CYS A 450 -8.87 -7.68 1.17
C CYS A 450 -7.43 -7.21 0.93
N HIS A 451 -6.68 -8.00 0.16
CA HIS A 451 -5.41 -7.54 -0.38
C HIS A 451 -5.68 -6.58 -1.55
N SER A 452 -5.14 -5.37 -1.48
CA SER A 452 -5.34 -4.34 -2.50
C SER A 452 -4.04 -4.03 -3.23
N TYR A 453 -4.13 -3.66 -4.50
CA TYR A 453 -2.98 -3.23 -5.32
C TYR A 453 -2.58 -1.78 -5.06
N ASP A 454 -3.10 -1.18 -4.00
CA ASP A 454 -2.81 0.19 -3.63
C ASP A 454 -1.38 0.34 -3.12
N ARG A 455 -0.80 1.52 -3.36
CA ARG A 455 0.51 1.87 -2.83
C ARG A 455 0.53 1.83 -1.30
N GLU A 456 -0.56 2.21 -0.66
CA GLU A 456 -0.74 2.12 0.78
C GLU A 456 -2.09 1.50 1.14
N VAL A 457 -2.08 0.58 2.11
CA VAL A 457 -3.29 0.09 2.79
C VAL A 457 -3.18 0.41 4.27
N HIS A 458 -4.29 0.75 4.92
CA HIS A 458 -4.29 1.03 6.35
C HIS A 458 -5.54 0.50 7.05
N ILE A 459 -5.46 0.43 8.37
CA ILE A 459 -6.56 0.13 9.28
C ILE A 459 -6.53 1.14 10.43
N CYS A 460 -7.69 1.65 10.84
CA CYS A 460 -7.83 2.45 12.05
C CYS A 460 -8.83 1.78 12.99
N CYS A 461 -8.45 1.63 14.26
CA CYS A 461 -9.28 0.95 15.26
C CYS A 461 -8.93 1.33 16.69
N ASP A 462 -9.87 1.14 17.61
CA ASP A 462 -9.60 1.22 19.05
C ASP A 462 -8.92 -0.06 19.55
N LEU A 463 -7.72 0.07 20.09
CA LEU A 463 -7.02 -1.02 20.76
C LEU A 463 -7.00 -0.81 22.28
N SER A 464 -7.18 -1.92 22.99
CA SER A 464 -7.03 -1.96 24.45
C SER A 464 -5.55 -2.10 24.82
N PRO A 465 -5.15 -1.74 26.05
CA PRO A 465 -3.78 -1.94 26.49
C PRO A 465 -3.35 -3.41 26.32
N GLY A 466 -2.16 -3.63 25.78
CA GLY A 466 -1.65 -4.99 25.56
C GLY A 466 -0.59 -5.10 24.47
N PHE A 467 -0.27 -6.35 24.13
CA PHE A 467 0.64 -6.69 23.06
C PHE A 467 -0.12 -7.19 21.84
N TYR A 468 0.32 -6.75 20.68
CA TYR A 468 -0.26 -7.06 19.40
C TYR A 468 0.81 -7.53 18.43
N LEU A 469 0.45 -8.50 17.60
CA LEU A 469 1.27 -8.99 16.49
C LEU A 469 0.70 -8.43 15.20
N VAL A 470 1.48 -7.61 14.50
CA VAL A 470 1.15 -7.01 13.21
C VAL A 470 1.86 -7.79 12.11
N VAL A 471 1.12 -8.27 11.12
CA VAL A 471 1.64 -9.09 10.01
C VAL A 471 1.25 -8.47 8.67
N PRO A 472 2.16 -7.74 8.02
CA PRO A 472 1.99 -7.33 6.64
C PRO A 472 2.28 -8.48 5.67
N SER A 473 1.46 -8.65 4.64
CA SER A 473 1.63 -9.71 3.66
C SER A 473 1.27 -9.26 2.25
N THR A 474 1.89 -9.87 1.25
CA THR A 474 1.36 -9.88 -0.12
C THR A 474 0.22 -10.89 -0.23
N PHE A 475 -0.55 -10.81 -1.32
CA PHE A 475 -1.57 -11.80 -1.66
C PHE A 475 -0.93 -13.10 -2.12
N LEU A 476 -0.06 -12.99 -3.12
CA LEU A 476 0.66 -14.12 -3.70
C LEU A 476 1.87 -14.49 -2.83
N LYS A 477 2.09 -15.80 -2.69
CA LYS A 477 3.34 -16.34 -2.15
C LYS A 477 4.51 -15.95 -3.07
N ASP A 478 5.70 -15.76 -2.47
CA ASP A 478 6.95 -15.48 -3.17
C ASP A 478 6.97 -14.14 -3.94
N ALA A 479 5.94 -13.32 -3.74
CA ALA A 479 5.88 -11.94 -4.19
C ALA A 479 6.85 -11.08 -3.38
N VAL A 480 7.85 -10.54 -4.07
CA VAL A 480 8.86 -9.68 -3.46
C VAL A 480 8.46 -8.22 -3.46
N GLY A 481 8.94 -7.48 -2.46
CA GLY A 481 8.75 -6.04 -2.35
C GLY A 481 9.30 -5.48 -1.04
N ASN A 482 9.56 -4.18 -1.02
CA ASN A 482 9.89 -3.43 0.20
C ASN A 482 8.66 -2.69 0.70
N PHE A 483 8.52 -2.57 2.02
CA PHE A 483 7.43 -1.82 2.62
C PHE A 483 7.88 -1.01 3.84
N LEU A 484 7.07 -0.01 4.18
CA LEU A 484 7.16 0.81 5.36
C LEU A 484 5.89 0.63 6.17
N LEU A 485 6.03 0.10 7.38
CA LEU A 485 4.96 -0.01 8.36
C LEU A 485 4.95 1.26 9.21
N ARG A 486 3.83 1.99 9.21
CA ARG A 486 3.64 3.24 9.94
C ARG A 486 2.51 3.07 10.94
N VAL A 487 2.74 3.42 12.19
CA VAL A 487 1.72 3.34 13.25
C VAL A 487 1.53 4.71 13.85
N PHE A 488 0.28 5.17 13.93
CA PHE A 488 -0.14 6.43 14.53
C PHE A 488 -1.15 6.14 15.63
N SER A 489 -1.09 6.84 16.77
CA SER A 489 -2.00 6.59 17.88
C SER A 489 -2.26 7.82 18.75
N THR A 490 -3.45 7.88 19.33
CA THR A 490 -3.82 8.87 20.36
C THR A 490 -3.09 8.68 21.68
N GLY A 491 -2.53 7.48 21.96
CA GLY A 491 -1.80 7.18 23.19
C GLY A 491 -0.48 6.47 22.94
N ARG A 492 0.28 6.19 24.00
CA ARG A 492 1.67 5.71 23.87
C ARG A 492 1.73 4.30 23.27
N ILE A 493 2.54 4.16 22.23
CA ILE A 493 2.83 2.89 21.55
C ILE A 493 4.32 2.55 21.55
N SER A 494 4.65 1.28 21.32
CA SER A 494 5.99 0.82 20.97
C SER A 494 5.92 -0.23 19.86
N LEU A 495 6.57 0.06 18.74
CA LEU A 495 6.66 -0.78 17.57
C LEU A 495 8.07 -1.35 17.44
N SER A 496 8.20 -2.65 17.25
CA SER A 496 9.50 -3.31 17.03
C SER A 496 9.36 -4.52 16.15
N GLU A 497 10.40 -4.86 15.39
CA GLU A 497 10.41 -6.08 14.60
C GLU A 497 10.49 -7.30 15.53
N LEU A 498 9.64 -8.30 15.27
CA LEU A 498 9.83 -9.62 15.85
C LEU A 498 10.95 -10.28 15.06
N LYS A 499 12.18 -10.10 15.53
CA LYS A 499 13.31 -10.85 14.99
C LYS A 499 12.96 -12.34 15.07
N PRO A 500 12.99 -13.08 13.95
CA PRO A 500 13.02 -14.52 14.07
C PRO A 500 14.19 -14.89 14.98
N PRO A 501 14.12 -15.98 15.76
CA PRO A 501 15.34 -16.53 16.33
C PRO A 501 16.40 -16.60 15.21
N PRO A 502 17.67 -16.27 15.50
CA PRO A 502 18.71 -16.25 14.48
C PRO A 502 18.61 -17.51 13.64
N THR A 503 18.64 -17.32 12.32
CA THR A 503 18.71 -18.40 11.36
C THR A 503 20.08 -19.03 11.54
N ASP A 504 20.20 -20.00 12.44
CA ASP A 504 21.24 -21.00 12.28
C ASP A 504 21.07 -21.56 10.87
N ALA A 505 22.17 -21.57 10.15
CA ALA A 505 22.26 -21.93 8.76
C ALA A 505 21.50 -23.23 8.48
N ALA A 506 20.63 -23.18 7.48
CA ALA A 506 20.00 -24.35 6.88
C ALA A 506 19.11 -25.19 7.82
N LEU A 507 18.19 -25.88 7.16
CA LEU A 507 17.45 -27.00 7.72
C LEU A 507 18.43 -28.11 8.11
N CYS A 508 19.02 -28.00 9.29
CA CYS A 508 19.57 -29.12 10.04
C CYS A 508 19.27 -28.80 11.49
N GLU A 509 18.17 -29.35 12.03
CA GLU A 509 18.09 -29.59 13.47
C GLU A 509 19.31 -30.46 13.80
N GLU A 510 20.42 -29.84 14.20
CA GLU A 510 21.55 -30.55 14.76
C GLU A 510 21.02 -31.29 15.98
N LEU A 511 21.26 -32.60 15.97
CA LEU A 511 20.88 -33.47 17.05
C LEU A 511 21.54 -32.94 18.34
N PRO A 512 20.80 -32.75 19.45
CA PRO A 512 21.42 -32.33 20.71
C PRO A 512 22.62 -33.23 21.04
N ALA A 513 23.75 -32.64 21.44
CA ALA A 513 24.99 -33.37 21.73
C ALA A 513 24.73 -34.65 22.56
N GLY A 514 25.28 -35.77 22.08
CA GLY A 514 25.10 -37.11 22.63
C GLY A 514 25.26 -38.20 21.57
N GLU A 515 25.30 -39.47 21.98
CA GLU A 515 25.27 -40.60 21.05
C GLU A 515 23.82 -40.85 20.58
N TRP A 516 23.62 -41.11 19.28
CA TRP A 516 22.31 -41.38 18.68
C TRP A 516 22.35 -42.70 17.92
N GLU A 517 21.36 -43.55 18.17
CA GLU A 517 21.13 -44.75 17.37
C GLU A 517 20.20 -44.40 16.22
N THR A 518 20.57 -44.78 14.99
CA THR A 518 19.79 -44.44 13.79
C THR A 518 19.33 -45.70 13.06
N VAL A 519 18.03 -45.76 12.75
CA VAL A 519 17.41 -46.83 11.97
C VAL A 519 16.86 -46.24 10.67
N GLN A 520 17.17 -46.88 9.55
CA GLN A 520 16.70 -46.48 8.22
C GLN A 520 15.73 -47.51 7.66
N LEU A 521 14.54 -47.06 7.28
CA LEU A 521 13.44 -47.88 6.76
C LEU A 521 13.05 -47.37 5.38
N HIS A 522 12.80 -48.29 4.44
CA HIS A 522 12.43 -47.94 3.07
C HIS A 522 10.95 -48.25 2.82
N GLY A 523 10.28 -47.39 2.05
CA GLY A 523 8.86 -47.55 1.72
C GLY A 523 8.51 -46.97 0.35
N CYS A 524 7.28 -47.23 -0.08
CA CYS A 524 6.73 -46.65 -1.30
C CYS A 524 5.22 -46.40 -1.15
N TRP A 525 4.76 -45.29 -1.74
CA TRP A 525 3.37 -45.00 -1.99
C TRP A 525 3.01 -45.56 -3.38
N LYS A 526 2.02 -46.46 -3.43
CA LYS A 526 1.50 -47.07 -4.67
C LYS A 526 0.03 -46.77 -4.81
N ASN A 527 -0.40 -46.40 -6.01
CA ASN A 527 -1.78 -46.04 -6.30
C ASN A 527 -2.74 -47.20 -5.93
N GLY A 528 -3.82 -46.89 -5.22
CA GLY A 528 -4.83 -47.87 -4.79
C GLY A 528 -4.38 -48.90 -3.75
N GLN A 529 -3.12 -48.89 -3.30
CA GLN A 529 -2.58 -49.84 -2.31
C GLN A 529 -2.07 -49.14 -1.07
N SER A 530 -1.08 -48.25 -1.24
CA SER A 530 -0.38 -47.60 -0.13
C SER A 530 -0.29 -46.08 -0.25
N ALA A 531 -0.83 -45.47 -1.30
CA ALA A 531 -0.90 -44.02 -1.47
C ALA A 531 -2.19 -43.45 -0.86
N GLY A 532 -2.32 -43.52 0.47
CA GLY A 532 -3.54 -43.14 1.18
C GLY A 532 -3.85 -41.64 1.21
N GLY A 533 -2.87 -40.79 0.89
CA GLY A 533 -2.99 -39.33 0.99
C GLY A 533 -2.91 -38.82 2.43
N SER A 534 -3.13 -37.53 2.67
CA SER A 534 -3.09 -36.95 4.02
C SER A 534 -4.29 -37.36 4.89
N ARG A 535 -4.27 -37.01 6.18
CA ARG A 535 -5.36 -37.34 7.14
C ARG A 535 -6.73 -36.76 6.76
N ASN A 536 -6.76 -35.82 5.82
CA ASN A 536 -8.00 -35.24 5.28
C ASN A 536 -8.76 -36.21 4.37
N PHE A 537 -8.15 -37.32 3.98
CA PHE A 537 -8.74 -38.31 3.08
C PHE A 537 -9.11 -39.59 3.86
N PRO A 538 -10.29 -40.18 3.61
CA PRO A 538 -10.69 -41.45 4.25
C PRO A 538 -9.70 -42.59 4.01
N SER A 539 -8.96 -42.53 2.90
CA SER A 539 -7.91 -43.47 2.50
C SER A 539 -6.61 -43.35 3.31
N PHE A 540 -6.48 -42.41 4.25
CA PHE A 540 -5.24 -42.18 5.02
C PHE A 540 -4.68 -43.45 5.68
N HIS A 541 -5.57 -44.32 6.16
CA HIS A 541 -5.22 -45.58 6.82
C HIS A 541 -4.50 -46.59 5.90
N LEU A 542 -4.50 -46.36 4.58
CA LEU A 542 -3.79 -47.18 3.60
C LEU A 542 -2.30 -46.82 3.51
N ASN A 543 -1.86 -45.67 4.03
CA ASN A 543 -0.45 -45.29 3.98
C ASN A 543 0.45 -46.30 4.72
N PRO A 544 1.74 -46.42 4.34
CA PRO A 544 2.67 -47.30 5.04
C PRO A 544 2.78 -46.95 6.53
N CYS A 545 2.94 -47.97 7.37
CA CYS A 545 3.05 -47.82 8.83
C CYS A 545 4.37 -48.42 9.31
N PHE A 546 5.18 -47.64 10.00
CA PHE A 546 6.46 -48.08 10.56
C PHE A 546 6.38 -48.09 12.10
N PRO A 547 6.54 -49.25 12.75
CA PRO A 547 6.53 -49.33 14.21
C PRO A 547 7.79 -48.70 14.81
N LEU A 548 7.62 -48.04 15.95
CA LEU A 548 8.69 -47.45 16.75
C LEU A 548 8.45 -47.80 18.22
N SER A 549 9.43 -48.40 18.88
CA SER A 549 9.36 -48.72 20.31
C SER A 549 10.39 -47.92 21.08
N ILE A 550 9.94 -47.23 22.13
CA ILE A 550 10.80 -46.49 23.05
C ILE A 550 10.95 -47.32 24.34
N PRO A 551 12.17 -47.72 24.71
CA PRO A 551 12.40 -48.56 25.88
C PRO A 551 12.03 -47.85 27.19
N ALA A 552 11.79 -48.64 28.24
CA ALA A 552 11.51 -48.11 29.57
C ALA A 552 12.78 -47.46 30.16
N GLY A 553 12.69 -46.18 30.53
CA GLY A 553 13.79 -45.41 31.09
C GLY A 553 13.32 -44.20 31.91
N PRO A 554 14.22 -43.53 32.65
CA PRO A 554 13.89 -42.38 33.49
C PRO A 554 13.68 -41.13 32.63
N GLY A 555 12.51 -41.00 31.99
CA GLY A 555 12.11 -39.79 31.26
C GLY A 555 11.57 -40.04 29.86
N LYS A 556 11.56 -38.98 29.04
CA LYS A 556 11.16 -39.05 27.62
C LYS A 556 12.42 -39.07 26.76
N SER A 557 12.55 -40.06 25.88
CA SER A 557 13.65 -40.17 24.93
C SER A 557 13.48 -39.15 23.80
N SER A 558 14.58 -38.56 23.35
CA SER A 558 14.58 -37.65 22.20
C SER A 558 14.67 -38.46 20.91
N VAL A 559 13.73 -38.24 20.00
CA VAL A 559 13.61 -38.99 18.74
C VAL A 559 13.45 -38.00 17.59
N LYS A 560 14.28 -38.13 16.56
CA LYS A 560 14.15 -37.39 15.29
C LYS A 560 13.69 -38.35 14.21
N VAL A 561 12.59 -38.02 13.55
CA VAL A 561 12.10 -38.77 12.39
C VAL A 561 12.28 -37.90 11.15
N THR A 562 12.92 -38.45 10.12
CA THR A 562 13.14 -37.80 8.83
C THR A 562 12.50 -38.64 7.73
N LEU A 563 11.58 -38.06 6.96
CA LEU A 563 11.00 -38.67 5.77
C LEU A 563 11.63 -38.02 4.54
N ARG A 564 12.29 -38.82 3.70
CA ARG A 564 12.93 -38.40 2.46
C ARG A 564 12.30 -39.10 1.26
N GLN A 565 11.69 -38.36 0.34
CA GLN A 565 11.20 -38.92 -0.92
C GLN A 565 12.34 -39.06 -1.93
N HIS A 566 12.25 -40.09 -2.78
CA HIS A 566 13.17 -40.30 -3.89
C HIS A 566 12.56 -39.63 -5.13
N CYS A 567 13.01 -38.41 -5.42
CA CYS A 567 12.61 -37.64 -6.61
C CYS A 567 13.87 -37.21 -7.41
N GLN A 568 13.71 -37.00 -8.71
CA GLN A 568 14.73 -36.41 -9.59
C GLN A 568 14.42 -34.92 -9.78
N ASP A 569 15.48 -34.09 -9.76
CA ASP A 569 15.54 -32.63 -9.99
C ASP A 569 14.21 -31.93 -10.28
N SER A 570 13.61 -31.36 -9.22
CA SER A 570 12.45 -30.43 -9.22
C SER A 570 11.03 -31.01 -9.16
N LYS A 571 10.81 -32.34 -9.21
CA LYS A 571 9.46 -32.94 -9.08
C LYS A 571 9.16 -33.50 -7.68
N CYS A 572 9.45 -32.72 -6.63
CA CYS A 572 9.07 -33.10 -5.27
C CYS A 572 7.53 -33.12 -5.13
N ARG A 573 7.00 -34.13 -4.43
CA ARG A 573 5.59 -34.15 -4.02
C ARG A 573 5.45 -33.53 -2.64
N PRO A 574 4.27 -33.00 -2.28
CA PRO A 574 4.03 -32.55 -0.92
C PRO A 574 4.00 -33.77 0.02
N ILE A 575 5.03 -33.92 0.86
CA ILE A 575 5.20 -35.05 1.79
C ILE A 575 5.14 -34.60 3.25
N GLY A 576 4.67 -35.48 4.13
CA GLY A 576 4.54 -35.26 5.57
C GLY A 576 4.33 -36.59 6.31
N PHE A 577 4.45 -36.59 7.63
CA PHE A 577 4.21 -37.79 8.42
C PHE A 577 3.56 -37.50 9.77
N HIS A 578 2.98 -38.53 10.37
CA HIS A 578 2.35 -38.48 11.68
C HIS A 578 2.85 -39.63 12.56
N ILE A 579 3.00 -39.37 13.86
CA ILE A 579 3.36 -40.37 14.86
C ILE A 579 2.19 -40.56 15.82
N PHE A 580 1.74 -41.80 15.97
CA PHE A 580 0.64 -42.18 16.86
C PHE A 580 1.15 -43.07 17.98
N GLN A 581 0.65 -42.88 19.20
CA GLN A 581 0.87 -43.83 20.29
C GLN A 581 -0.12 -44.99 20.13
N VAL A 582 0.37 -46.22 20.27
CA VAL A 582 -0.42 -47.43 20.07
C VAL A 582 -0.29 -48.40 21.25
N PRO A 583 -1.29 -49.27 21.51
CA PRO A 583 -1.27 -50.17 22.66
C PRO A 583 -0.14 -51.20 22.64
N ASN A 584 0.27 -51.68 21.46
CA ASN A 584 1.39 -52.60 21.28
C ASN A 584 2.02 -52.46 19.87
N SER A 585 3.25 -52.96 19.70
CA SER A 585 4.02 -52.87 18.45
C SER A 585 3.46 -53.71 17.29
N SER A 586 2.59 -54.68 17.59
CA SER A 586 1.90 -55.54 16.62
C SER A 586 0.55 -54.98 16.13
N TRP A 587 0.18 -53.77 16.57
CA TRP A 587 -1.12 -53.20 16.28
C TRP A 587 -1.27 -52.81 14.80
N LYS A 588 -2.34 -53.27 14.15
CA LYS A 588 -2.68 -52.95 12.76
C LYS A 588 -3.81 -51.93 12.67
N PRO A 589 -3.80 -51.01 11.69
CA PRO A 589 -4.88 -50.07 11.47
C PRO A 589 -6.17 -50.80 11.04
N HIS A 590 -7.28 -50.63 11.79
CA HIS A 590 -8.63 -50.92 11.30
C HIS A 590 -9.20 -49.70 10.59
N THR A 591 -9.94 -49.91 9.49
CA THR A 591 -10.36 -48.87 8.53
C THR A 591 -11.15 -47.70 9.14
N SER A 592 -11.90 -47.92 10.22
CA SER A 592 -12.73 -46.88 10.86
C SER A 592 -12.10 -46.20 12.09
N SER A 593 -11.15 -46.85 12.78
CA SER A 593 -10.64 -46.37 14.07
C SER A 593 -9.52 -45.33 13.94
N PHE A 594 -8.80 -45.32 12.82
CA PHE A 594 -7.58 -44.52 12.64
C PHE A 594 -7.84 -43.03 12.35
N LEU A 595 -8.98 -42.71 11.74
CA LEU A 595 -9.37 -41.33 11.43
C LEU A 595 -9.69 -40.53 12.71
N HIS A 596 -10.06 -41.21 13.80
CA HIS A 596 -10.45 -40.58 15.07
C HIS A 596 -9.32 -40.50 16.11
N LEU A 597 -8.20 -41.19 15.89
CA LEU A 597 -7.03 -41.10 16.78
C LEU A 597 -6.28 -39.79 16.55
N GLU A 598 -5.98 -39.03 17.59
CA GLU A 598 -5.14 -37.83 17.46
C GLU A 598 -3.65 -38.19 17.37
N PRO A 599 -2.89 -37.65 16.39
CA PRO A 599 -1.45 -37.88 16.30
C PRO A 599 -0.74 -37.18 17.47
N LEU A 600 0.19 -37.88 18.10
CA LEU A 600 1.03 -37.32 19.16
C LEU A 600 2.04 -36.30 18.59
N VAL A 601 2.52 -36.55 17.38
CA VAL A 601 3.46 -35.69 16.65
C VAL A 601 3.08 -35.66 15.19
N SER A 602 3.16 -34.50 14.54
CA SER A 602 2.88 -34.35 13.11
C SER A 602 3.94 -33.47 12.46
N CYS A 603 4.50 -33.92 11.34
CA CYS A 603 5.37 -33.15 10.46
C CYS A 603 4.52 -32.71 9.25
N VAL A 604 3.76 -31.63 9.47
CA VAL A 604 2.80 -31.02 8.53
C VAL A 604 2.85 -29.49 8.64
N PRO A 605 2.45 -28.71 7.61
CA PRO A 605 1.79 -29.13 6.38
C PRO A 605 2.71 -29.94 5.45
N HIS A 606 2.12 -30.83 4.65
CA HIS A 606 2.84 -31.54 3.59
C HIS A 606 3.55 -30.54 2.67
N CYS A 607 4.86 -30.69 2.46
CA CYS A 607 5.65 -29.69 1.76
C CYS A 607 6.41 -30.28 0.57
N TYR A 608 6.62 -29.46 -0.47
CA TYR A 608 7.33 -29.81 -1.70
C TYR A 608 8.85 -29.84 -1.47
N SER A 609 9.30 -30.65 -0.51
CA SER A 609 10.71 -30.83 -0.14
C SER A 609 11.16 -32.26 -0.42
N GLN A 610 12.44 -32.45 -0.76
CA GLN A 610 13.00 -33.79 -0.89
C GLN A 610 12.98 -34.54 0.45
N GLU A 611 13.10 -33.81 1.57
CA GLU A 611 13.01 -34.37 2.92
C GLU A 611 12.28 -33.44 3.90
N VAL A 612 11.65 -34.05 4.90
CA VAL A 612 11.00 -33.38 6.03
C VAL A 612 11.39 -34.09 7.31
N SER A 613 11.66 -33.34 8.37
CA SER A 613 12.11 -33.90 9.66
C SER A 613 11.32 -33.33 10.82
N GLN A 614 11.21 -34.11 11.90
CA GLN A 614 10.64 -33.65 13.16
C GLN A 614 11.39 -34.29 14.33
N LEU A 615 12.02 -33.46 15.16
CA LEU A 615 12.49 -33.84 16.49
C LEU A 615 11.32 -33.78 17.50
N CYS A 616 11.20 -34.81 18.34
CA CYS A 616 10.20 -34.90 19.39
C CYS A 616 10.74 -35.64 20.63
N ARG A 617 10.01 -35.55 21.75
CA ARG A 617 10.31 -36.28 22.98
C ARG A 617 9.17 -37.26 23.31
N LEU A 618 9.46 -38.54 23.21
CA LEU A 618 8.48 -39.62 23.39
C LEU A 618 8.72 -40.32 24.73
N PRO A 619 7.68 -40.53 25.57
CA PRO A 619 7.80 -41.41 26.72
C PRO A 619 7.98 -42.88 26.28
N ALA A 620 8.33 -43.75 27.23
CA ALA A 620 8.37 -45.18 26.98
C ALA A 620 7.01 -45.69 26.47
N GLY A 621 7.02 -46.47 25.39
CA GLY A 621 5.79 -46.91 24.74
C GLY A 621 5.98 -47.41 23.31
N SER A 622 4.88 -47.88 22.73
CA SER A 622 4.82 -48.28 21.32
C SER A 622 4.18 -47.17 20.48
N TYR A 623 4.77 -46.90 19.33
CA TYR A 623 4.38 -45.86 18.39
C TYR A 623 4.33 -46.38 16.96
N VAL A 624 3.60 -45.69 16.10
CA VAL A 624 3.57 -45.93 14.65
C VAL A 624 3.78 -44.61 13.92
N ILE A 625 4.71 -44.62 12.97
CA ILE A 625 5.00 -43.51 12.05
C ILE A 625 4.29 -43.80 10.72
N ILE A 626 3.49 -42.84 10.25
CA ILE A 626 2.77 -42.93 8.98
C ILE A 626 3.24 -41.80 8.05
N PRO A 627 4.16 -42.08 7.11
CA PRO A 627 4.50 -41.17 6.04
C PRO A 627 3.42 -41.14 4.95
N SER A 628 3.11 -39.95 4.46
CA SER A 628 2.05 -39.74 3.47
C SER A 628 2.41 -38.62 2.49
N THR A 629 1.87 -38.73 1.28
CA THR A 629 1.72 -37.59 0.36
C THR A 629 0.48 -36.79 0.72
N TYR A 630 0.37 -35.54 0.25
CA TYR A 630 -0.83 -34.73 0.52
C TYR A 630 -2.08 -35.33 -0.13
N LEU A 631 -2.02 -35.60 -1.43
CA LEU A 631 -3.11 -36.20 -2.19
C LEU A 631 -3.05 -37.73 -2.15
N PRO A 632 -4.21 -38.42 -2.12
CA PRO A 632 -4.27 -39.87 -2.32
C PRO A 632 -3.81 -40.24 -3.72
N ASN A 633 -3.47 -41.52 -3.92
CA ASN A 633 -3.05 -42.09 -5.20
C ASN A 633 -1.76 -41.47 -5.79
N THR A 634 -1.04 -40.69 -4.99
CA THR A 634 0.24 -40.11 -5.39
C THR A 634 1.36 -41.11 -5.13
N GLU A 635 1.97 -41.60 -6.20
CA GLU A 635 3.01 -42.63 -6.10
C GLU A 635 4.39 -42.06 -5.80
N GLY A 636 5.27 -42.84 -5.16
CA GLY A 636 6.66 -42.45 -4.96
C GLY A 636 7.40 -43.34 -3.97
N ASN A 637 8.71 -43.46 -4.13
CA ASN A 637 9.57 -44.16 -3.17
C ASN A 637 10.06 -43.18 -2.12
N PHE A 638 10.29 -43.66 -0.90
CA PHE A 638 10.81 -42.85 0.18
C PHE A 638 11.62 -43.67 1.19
N THR A 639 12.36 -42.95 2.02
CA THR A 639 13.11 -43.47 3.16
C THR A 639 12.65 -42.74 4.42
N VAL A 640 12.39 -43.48 5.50
CA VAL A 640 12.20 -42.94 6.85
C VAL A 640 13.44 -43.25 7.67
N VAL A 641 14.07 -42.22 8.22
CA VAL A 641 15.21 -42.33 9.14
C VAL A 641 14.72 -41.96 10.54
N ILE A 642 14.95 -42.83 11.51
CA ILE A 642 14.59 -42.62 12.91
C ILE A 642 15.88 -42.57 13.71
N ALA A 643 16.22 -41.43 14.29
CA ALA A 643 17.34 -41.28 15.20
C ALA A 643 16.83 -41.14 16.64
N THR A 644 17.25 -42.04 17.54
CA THR A 644 16.89 -42.03 18.96
C THR A 644 18.13 -41.72 19.78
N LYS A 645 18.03 -40.75 20.69
CA LYS A 645 19.15 -40.39 21.57
C LYS A 645 19.40 -41.51 22.59
N ILE A 646 20.66 -41.91 22.73
CA ILE A 646 21.10 -42.84 23.76
C ILE A 646 21.34 -42.04 25.05
N ASP A 647 20.50 -42.27 26.06
CA ASP A 647 20.72 -41.76 27.41
C ASP A 647 21.68 -42.74 28.13
N ARG A 648 22.96 -42.41 28.20
CA ARG A 648 23.95 -43.13 29.03
C ARG A 648 24.04 -42.54 30.42
#